data_AF-A0A098G599-F1
#
_entry.id   AF-A0A098G599-F1
#
_cell.length_a   1.000
_cell.length_b   1.000
_cell.length_c   1.000
_cell.angle_alpha   90.00
_cell.angle_beta   90.00
_cell.angle_gamma   90.00
#
_symmetry.space_group_name_H-M   'P 1'
#
loop_
_entity.id
_entity.type
_entity.pdbx_description
1 polymer ?
#
loop_
_entity_poly.entity_id
_entity_poly.type
_entity_poly.pdbx_seq_one_letter_code
_entity_poly.pdbx_strand_id
1 'polypeptide(L)'
;MKQNTTDQIIILDTTLRDGEQAPGATMMINEKIEIAQSLDYMGIDVIEAGFAAASQGDFQCIKSISKEVKNAVVSSLARAKPVDIEAAGAAINLAARPRIHTFISTSDMHLKHQFRMTQEDALQAIRASVALARNYCDDIEWSAMDATRTPLDFLARAIEIAINAGATTINIPDTVGYTTPYEYAFLIKAVKQKVPNIDKAIISVHCHNDLGLAVANSLSAINAGARQVECTINGIGERAGNAALEEIVMAIKTRPEQFPYTVNVNPQYIAEISSKVSIASGFIVQKNKAIVGANAFAHESGIHQDGMLKCRDTYEIITPESVGFHSTKLSMGKHSGRAAFRNKLISLKIDITEESFDELFTNFKQLGDIQKEITDKDIIALVQGKTSPIQINSIKENSVIWMDGQFISWSKAQVPVLTHALHYASAVFEGERAYQGKVFKLDEHNQRLHHSAQQLGFTIPYSVDELNAITAELVFRNNLQDAYIRPIAWCGEETMSVASHSCKVHVAIVAWQWRSYFSDDQIMKKGLKLMWADWIRPSPATAPVSAKAAGLYMIGSLSKNKAEQSGFHDALMLDYRGYIAECTGANFFMVKDGVIHTPIADCFLKGITRQTIIALAREHHIPVIERHIQPNEVNNADEVFITGSAVEVAPVSQIGTHFFKVGAITQIIIEAYNRLVREPEEVSC
;
A
#
# COMPACT_ATOMS: atom_id res chain seq x y z
N MET A 1 -32.82 -28.73 -24.34
CA MET A 1 -33.96 -27.85 -23.98
C MET A 1 -33.51 -26.43 -24.23
N LYS A 2 -34.21 -25.63 -25.05
CA LYS A 2 -33.92 -24.19 -25.16
C LYS A 2 -34.22 -23.58 -23.78
N GLN A 3 -33.22 -23.04 -23.09
CA GLN A 3 -33.43 -22.30 -21.84
C GLN A 3 -34.45 -21.19 -22.10
N ASN A 4 -35.51 -21.13 -21.29
CA ASN A 4 -36.40 -19.98 -21.28
C ASN A 4 -35.58 -18.78 -20.79
N THR A 5 -35.32 -17.82 -21.67
CA THR A 5 -34.53 -16.60 -21.37
C THR A 5 -35.22 -15.67 -20.35
N THR A 6 -36.45 -15.99 -19.94
CA THR A 6 -37.23 -15.20 -18.96
C THR A 6 -36.70 -15.28 -17.53
N ASP A 7 -35.88 -16.28 -17.22
CA ASP A 7 -35.44 -16.58 -15.85
C ASP A 7 -33.97 -16.22 -15.61
N GLN A 8 -33.28 -15.68 -16.61
CA GLN A 8 -31.90 -15.20 -16.48
C GLN A 8 -31.87 -13.68 -16.23
N ILE A 9 -30.98 -13.24 -15.33
CA ILE A 9 -30.59 -11.83 -15.21
C ILE A 9 -29.27 -11.63 -15.96
N ILE A 10 -29.30 -10.75 -16.96
CA ILE A 10 -28.13 -10.36 -17.74
C ILE A 10 -27.32 -9.36 -16.90
N ILE A 11 -26.03 -9.64 -16.72
CA ILE A 11 -25.10 -8.73 -16.03
C ILE A 11 -24.30 -7.97 -17.08
N LEU A 12 -24.51 -6.65 -17.11
CA LEU A 12 -23.67 -5.72 -17.85
C LEU A 12 -22.66 -5.09 -16.89
N ASP A 13 -21.38 -5.36 -17.11
CA ASP A 13 -20.29 -4.68 -16.42
C ASP A 13 -19.89 -3.42 -17.17
N THR A 14 -19.90 -2.28 -16.48
CA THR A 14 -19.45 -0.98 -17.00
C THR A 14 -18.22 -0.46 -16.24
N THR A 15 -17.40 -1.36 -15.70
CA THR A 15 -16.17 -1.00 -14.97
C THR A 15 -15.20 -0.24 -15.88
N LEU A 16 -15.10 -0.64 -17.15
CA LEU A 16 -14.20 -0.06 -18.14
C LEU A 16 -14.72 1.22 -18.81
N ARG A 17 -15.94 1.67 -18.46
CA ARG A 17 -16.55 2.90 -18.95
C ARG A 17 -16.96 3.81 -17.79
N ASP A 18 -18.00 3.46 -17.05
CA ASP A 18 -18.49 4.29 -15.93
C ASP A 18 -17.50 4.26 -14.77
N GLY A 19 -16.94 3.08 -14.48
CA GLY A 19 -15.97 2.89 -13.39
C GLY A 19 -14.76 3.83 -13.48
N GLU A 20 -14.28 4.08 -14.69
CA GLU A 20 -13.15 4.97 -14.97
C GLU A 20 -13.48 6.48 -14.84
N GLN A 21 -14.77 6.86 -14.84
CA GLN A 21 -15.18 8.27 -14.72
C GLN A 21 -14.96 8.85 -13.32
N ALA A 22 -14.65 8.00 -12.33
CA ALA A 22 -14.27 8.46 -11.02
C ALA A 22 -12.91 9.21 -11.07
N PRO A 23 -12.80 10.41 -10.47
CA PRO A 23 -11.53 11.14 -10.43
C PRO A 23 -10.40 10.30 -9.83
N GLY A 24 -9.35 10.07 -10.62
CA GLY A 24 -8.18 9.26 -10.21
C GLY A 24 -8.25 7.77 -10.58
N ALA A 25 -9.34 7.29 -11.19
CA ALA A 25 -9.53 5.88 -11.57
C ALA A 25 -9.12 5.53 -13.01
N THR A 26 -8.34 6.40 -13.67
CA THR A 26 -7.90 6.20 -15.07
C THR A 26 -7.06 4.94 -15.21
N MET A 27 -7.45 4.07 -16.14
CA MET A 27 -6.78 2.78 -16.38
C MET A 27 -6.01 2.80 -17.69
N MET A 28 -4.87 2.12 -17.72
CA MET A 28 -4.07 1.95 -18.93
C MET A 28 -4.71 0.90 -19.86
N ILE A 29 -4.48 1.03 -21.17
CA ILE A 29 -5.10 0.16 -22.20
C ILE A 29 -4.86 -1.33 -21.91
N ASN A 30 -3.64 -1.70 -21.50
CA ASN A 30 -3.29 -3.08 -21.16
C ASN A 30 -4.07 -3.60 -19.94
N GLU A 31 -4.26 -2.77 -18.91
CA GLU A 31 -5.05 -3.11 -17.74
C GLU A 31 -6.53 -3.30 -18.11
N LYS A 32 -7.07 -2.44 -18.97
CA LYS A 32 -8.46 -2.57 -19.48
C LYS A 32 -8.65 -3.87 -20.27
N ILE A 33 -7.67 -4.28 -21.08
CA ILE A 33 -7.72 -5.55 -21.82
C ILE A 33 -7.70 -6.74 -20.85
N GLU A 34 -6.82 -6.73 -19.85
CA GLU A 34 -6.72 -7.82 -18.86
C GLU A 34 -8.01 -7.95 -18.02
N ILE A 35 -8.59 -6.81 -17.61
CA ILE A 35 -9.87 -6.78 -16.90
C ILE A 35 -10.97 -7.32 -17.82
N ALA A 36 -11.04 -6.91 -19.09
CA ALA A 36 -12.03 -7.42 -20.04
C ALA A 36 -11.93 -8.94 -20.26
N GLN A 37 -10.72 -9.47 -20.38
CA GLN A 37 -10.48 -10.93 -20.47
C GLN A 37 -10.93 -11.64 -19.19
N SER A 38 -10.69 -11.05 -18.02
CA SER A 38 -11.12 -11.60 -16.73
C SER A 38 -12.65 -11.58 -16.59
N LEU A 39 -13.32 -10.51 -17.04
CA LEU A 39 -14.79 -10.43 -17.09
C LEU A 39 -15.38 -11.50 -18.03
N ASP A 40 -14.80 -11.67 -19.22
CA ASP A 40 -15.22 -12.69 -20.19
C ASP A 40 -15.08 -14.11 -19.62
N TYR A 41 -13.94 -14.40 -19.00
CA TYR A 41 -13.67 -15.69 -18.37
C TYR A 41 -14.58 -15.97 -17.16
N MET A 42 -14.93 -14.92 -16.41
CA MET A 42 -15.84 -14.99 -15.28
C MET A 42 -17.31 -15.24 -15.71
N GLY A 43 -17.62 -15.13 -17.00
CA GLY A 43 -18.96 -15.35 -17.53
C GLY A 43 -19.87 -14.12 -17.43
N ILE A 44 -19.31 -12.91 -17.50
CA ILE A 44 -20.09 -11.68 -17.68
C ILE A 44 -20.82 -11.73 -19.02
N ASP A 45 -22.07 -11.26 -19.05
CA ASP A 45 -22.90 -11.31 -20.26
C ASP A 45 -22.57 -10.17 -21.23
N VAL A 46 -22.34 -8.97 -20.70
CA VAL A 46 -22.03 -7.76 -21.49
C VAL A 46 -20.92 -6.96 -20.81
N ILE A 47 -19.90 -6.57 -21.58
CA ILE A 47 -18.81 -5.70 -21.14
C ILE A 47 -18.94 -4.37 -21.89
N GLU A 48 -19.25 -3.29 -21.18
CA GLU A 48 -19.20 -1.94 -21.74
C GLU A 48 -17.75 -1.42 -21.70
N ALA A 49 -17.07 -1.55 -22.83
CA ALA A 49 -15.62 -1.42 -22.96
C ALA A 49 -15.11 0.03 -22.98
N GLY A 50 -16.02 1.02 -23.05
CA GLY A 50 -15.67 2.43 -23.04
C GLY A 50 -16.58 3.29 -23.90
N PHE A 51 -16.10 4.50 -24.21
CA PHE A 51 -16.75 5.45 -25.11
C PHE A 51 -15.82 5.79 -26.28
N ALA A 52 -16.03 5.14 -27.42
CA ALA A 52 -15.14 5.22 -28.59
C ALA A 52 -14.87 6.65 -29.10
N ALA A 53 -15.82 7.58 -28.96
CA ALA A 53 -15.66 8.96 -29.41
C ALA A 53 -15.01 9.89 -28.36
N ALA A 54 -14.68 9.39 -27.16
CA ALA A 54 -14.04 10.20 -26.12
C ALA A 54 -12.59 10.54 -26.48
N SER A 55 -11.82 9.57 -26.97
CA SER A 55 -10.44 9.76 -27.41
C SER A 55 -10.00 8.69 -28.42
N GLN A 56 -8.90 8.93 -29.13
CA GLN A 56 -8.27 7.90 -29.96
C GLN A 56 -7.80 6.70 -29.13
N GLY A 57 -7.41 6.92 -27.87
CA GLY A 57 -7.04 5.86 -26.94
C GLY A 57 -8.21 4.93 -26.64
N ASP A 58 -9.38 5.49 -26.33
CA ASP A 58 -10.61 4.73 -26.07
C ASP A 58 -11.05 3.93 -27.30
N PHE A 59 -11.00 4.54 -28.48
CA PHE A 59 -11.31 3.84 -29.73
C PHE A 59 -10.42 2.60 -29.92
N GLN A 60 -9.09 2.74 -29.76
CA GLN A 60 -8.16 1.62 -29.91
C GLN A 60 -8.30 0.59 -28.79
N CYS A 61 -8.63 1.03 -27.57
CA CYS A 61 -8.89 0.14 -26.44
C CYS A 61 -10.09 -0.76 -26.71
N ILE A 62 -11.24 -0.19 -27.08
CA ILE A 62 -12.47 -0.95 -27.40
C ILE A 62 -12.21 -1.90 -28.58
N LYS A 63 -11.48 -1.45 -29.60
CA LYS A 63 -11.12 -2.29 -30.74
C LYS A 63 -10.20 -3.46 -30.36
N SER A 64 -9.33 -3.26 -29.38
CA SER A 64 -8.46 -4.33 -28.87
C SER A 64 -9.25 -5.31 -28.02
N ILE A 65 -10.08 -4.82 -27.08
CA ILE A 65 -10.99 -5.65 -26.28
C ILE A 65 -11.91 -6.48 -27.18
N SER A 66 -12.45 -5.88 -28.24
CA SER A 66 -13.30 -6.56 -29.22
C SER A 66 -12.61 -7.76 -29.89
N LYS A 67 -11.28 -7.71 -30.09
CA LYS A 67 -10.54 -8.85 -30.62
C LYS A 67 -10.32 -9.96 -29.59
N GLU A 68 -10.11 -9.58 -28.33
CA GLU A 68 -9.71 -10.50 -27.27
C GLU A 68 -10.89 -11.23 -26.64
N VAL A 69 -12.00 -10.54 -26.37
CA VAL A 69 -13.21 -11.09 -25.76
C VAL A 69 -13.91 -12.06 -26.72
N LYS A 70 -14.24 -13.26 -26.24
CA LYS A 70 -14.79 -14.34 -27.07
C LYS A 70 -16.24 -14.67 -26.79
N ASN A 71 -16.72 -14.52 -25.54
CA ASN A 71 -18.04 -15.02 -25.13
C ASN A 71 -19.02 -13.88 -24.82
N ALA A 72 -18.57 -12.87 -24.07
CA ALA A 72 -19.36 -11.72 -23.69
C ALA A 72 -19.70 -10.82 -24.89
N VAL A 73 -20.80 -10.08 -24.77
CA VAL A 73 -21.11 -8.98 -25.68
C VAL A 73 -20.16 -7.82 -25.38
N VAL A 74 -19.55 -7.23 -26.41
CA VAL A 74 -18.71 -6.03 -26.25
C VAL A 74 -19.51 -4.81 -26.69
N SER A 75 -19.75 -3.91 -25.74
CA SER A 75 -20.51 -2.69 -25.94
C SER A 75 -19.62 -1.45 -25.98
N SER A 76 -19.94 -0.50 -26.86
CA SER A 76 -19.39 0.86 -26.84
C SER A 76 -20.53 1.86 -26.60
N LEU A 77 -20.31 2.78 -25.65
CA LEU A 77 -21.21 3.91 -25.46
C LEU A 77 -21.05 4.92 -26.62
N ALA A 78 -22.15 5.55 -27.02
CA ALA A 78 -22.17 6.62 -28.01
C ALA A 78 -23.26 7.66 -27.68
N ARG A 79 -22.94 8.95 -27.76
CA ARG A 79 -23.99 9.99 -27.75
C ARG A 79 -24.87 9.83 -28.99
N ALA A 80 -26.10 10.36 -28.94
CA ALA A 80 -27.01 10.42 -30.09
C ALA A 80 -26.53 11.42 -31.18
N LYS A 81 -25.34 11.19 -31.74
CA LYS A 81 -24.69 11.95 -32.80
C LYS A 81 -24.12 10.98 -33.84
N PRO A 82 -24.23 11.28 -35.15
CA PRO A 82 -23.74 10.37 -36.19
C PRO A 82 -22.28 9.95 -36.03
N VAL A 83 -21.39 10.93 -35.81
CA VAL A 83 -19.93 10.70 -35.66
C VAL A 83 -19.62 9.76 -34.49
N ASP A 84 -20.34 9.88 -33.37
CA ASP A 84 -20.13 9.04 -32.19
C ASP A 84 -20.60 7.59 -32.42
N ILE A 85 -21.72 7.42 -33.13
CA ILE A 85 -22.28 6.11 -33.47
C ILE A 85 -21.40 5.40 -34.52
N GLU A 86 -20.92 6.13 -35.52
CA GLU A 86 -19.96 5.65 -36.51
C GLU A 86 -18.66 5.18 -35.84
N ALA A 87 -18.13 5.96 -34.89
CA ALA A 87 -16.95 5.59 -34.12
C ALA A 87 -17.19 4.32 -33.27
N ALA A 88 -18.34 4.23 -32.58
CA ALA A 88 -18.70 3.05 -31.80
C ALA A 88 -18.80 1.80 -32.68
N GLY A 89 -19.52 1.89 -33.82
CA GLY A 89 -19.65 0.79 -34.78
C GLY A 89 -18.31 0.34 -35.36
N ALA A 90 -17.42 1.28 -35.67
CA ALA A 90 -16.08 0.97 -36.16
C ALA A 90 -15.14 0.38 -35.08
N ALA A 91 -15.34 0.71 -33.81
CA ALA A 91 -14.54 0.19 -32.70
C ALA A 91 -14.91 -1.26 -32.34
N ILE A 92 -16.21 -1.58 -32.34
CA ILE A 92 -16.71 -2.93 -31.97
C ILE A 92 -16.75 -3.92 -33.15
N ASN A 93 -16.33 -3.51 -34.35
CA ASN A 93 -16.52 -4.31 -35.57
C ASN A 93 -15.81 -5.68 -35.57
N LEU A 94 -14.86 -5.89 -34.66
CA LEU A 94 -14.15 -7.17 -34.49
C LEU A 94 -14.71 -8.02 -33.35
N ALA A 95 -15.69 -7.52 -32.60
CA ALA A 95 -16.30 -8.25 -31.50
C ALA A 95 -17.09 -9.45 -32.04
N ALA A 96 -16.95 -10.60 -31.39
CA ALA A 96 -17.76 -11.77 -31.71
C ALA A 96 -19.26 -11.48 -31.55
N ARG A 97 -19.60 -10.63 -30.58
CA ARG A 97 -20.96 -10.18 -30.26
C ARG A 97 -20.94 -8.67 -29.98
N PRO A 98 -21.14 -7.82 -31.01
CA PRO A 98 -21.10 -6.36 -30.84
C PRO A 98 -22.43 -5.80 -30.31
N ARG A 99 -22.35 -4.77 -29.47
CA ARG A 99 -23.49 -3.92 -29.06
C ARG A 99 -23.12 -2.44 -29.17
N ILE A 100 -24.06 -1.61 -29.62
CA ILE A 100 -23.96 -0.16 -29.47
C ILE A 100 -24.94 0.27 -28.38
N HIS A 101 -24.42 0.97 -27.38
CA HIS A 101 -25.21 1.62 -26.35
C HIS A 101 -25.30 3.11 -26.67
N THR A 102 -26.47 3.62 -27.01
CA THR A 102 -26.68 5.05 -27.23
C THR A 102 -27.66 5.66 -26.23
N PHE A 103 -27.58 6.97 -26.01
CA PHE A 103 -28.38 7.63 -24.98
C PHE A 103 -28.76 9.06 -25.37
N ILE A 104 -29.86 9.51 -24.76
CA ILE A 104 -30.21 10.94 -24.68
C ILE A 104 -30.84 11.19 -23.31
N SER A 105 -30.73 12.42 -22.81
CA SER A 105 -31.43 12.77 -21.58
C SER A 105 -32.91 13.01 -21.83
N THR A 106 -33.76 12.53 -20.93
CA THR A 106 -35.22 12.66 -21.06
C THR A 106 -35.85 13.58 -20.02
N SER A 107 -35.12 13.98 -18.96
CA SER A 107 -35.67 14.90 -17.96
C SER A 107 -35.78 16.32 -18.48
N ASP A 108 -36.82 17.04 -18.05
CA ASP A 108 -37.06 18.43 -18.46
C ASP A 108 -35.88 19.34 -18.11
N MET A 109 -35.22 19.07 -16.97
CA MET A 109 -34.07 19.83 -16.52
C MET A 109 -32.89 19.72 -17.49
N HIS A 110 -32.53 18.50 -17.89
CA HIS A 110 -31.43 18.30 -18.84
C HIS A 110 -31.78 18.75 -20.25
N LEU A 111 -33.01 18.48 -20.73
CA LEU A 111 -33.46 18.95 -22.04
C LEU A 111 -33.38 20.47 -22.15
N LYS A 112 -33.84 21.20 -21.12
CA LYS A 112 -33.82 22.66 -21.10
C LYS A 112 -32.43 23.24 -20.89
N HIS A 113 -31.67 22.73 -19.93
CA HIS A 113 -30.45 23.40 -19.45
C HIS A 113 -29.15 22.85 -20.02
N GLN A 114 -29.08 21.54 -20.30
CA GLN A 114 -27.86 20.89 -20.81
C GLN A 114 -27.89 20.74 -22.33
N PHE A 115 -28.98 20.20 -22.89
CA PHE A 115 -29.08 19.91 -24.31
C PHE A 115 -29.69 21.06 -25.12
N ARG A 116 -30.49 21.93 -24.48
CA ARG A 116 -31.24 23.01 -25.13
C ARG A 116 -32.11 22.49 -26.29
N MET A 117 -32.83 21.40 -26.02
CA MET A 117 -33.68 20.69 -26.97
C MET A 117 -35.13 20.67 -26.48
N THR A 118 -36.08 20.65 -27.41
CA THR A 118 -37.48 20.33 -27.10
C THR A 118 -37.67 18.81 -26.95
N GLN A 119 -38.80 18.40 -26.38
CA GLN A 119 -39.16 16.98 -26.31
C GLN A 119 -39.24 16.35 -27.71
N GLU A 120 -39.78 17.04 -28.71
CA GLU A 120 -39.87 16.53 -30.09
C GLU A 120 -38.49 16.40 -30.75
N ASP A 121 -37.59 17.37 -30.53
CA ASP A 121 -36.20 17.26 -31.01
C ASP A 121 -35.51 16.02 -30.42
N ALA A 122 -35.75 15.74 -29.14
CA ALA A 122 -35.22 14.56 -28.47
C ALA A 122 -35.78 13.26 -29.08
N LEU A 123 -37.09 13.19 -29.32
CA LEU A 123 -37.72 12.03 -29.98
C LEU A 123 -37.19 11.80 -31.40
N GLN A 124 -36.93 12.85 -32.17
CA GLN A 124 -36.32 12.75 -33.48
C GLN A 124 -34.87 12.25 -33.39
N ALA A 125 -34.09 12.78 -32.44
CA ALA A 125 -32.72 12.35 -32.22
C ALA A 125 -32.64 10.87 -31.80
N ILE A 126 -33.53 10.40 -30.93
CA ILE A 126 -33.64 8.98 -30.54
C ILE A 126 -33.88 8.10 -31.77
N ARG A 127 -34.89 8.44 -32.58
CA ARG A 127 -35.21 7.68 -33.78
C ARG A 127 -34.01 7.60 -34.73
N ALA A 128 -33.36 8.74 -34.98
CA ALA A 128 -32.24 8.84 -35.90
C ALA A 128 -31.00 8.08 -35.39
N SER A 129 -30.67 8.21 -34.10
CA SER A 129 -29.48 7.58 -33.53
C SER A 129 -29.61 6.06 -33.46
N VAL A 130 -30.74 5.55 -32.98
CA VAL A 130 -30.99 4.10 -32.90
C VAL A 130 -31.04 3.49 -34.30
N ALA A 131 -31.73 4.12 -35.25
CA ALA A 131 -31.78 3.63 -36.63
C ALA A 131 -30.40 3.64 -37.31
N LEU A 132 -29.55 4.63 -37.02
CA LEU A 132 -28.18 4.65 -37.53
C LEU A 132 -27.33 3.54 -36.91
N ALA A 133 -27.45 3.30 -35.60
CA ALA A 133 -26.70 2.27 -34.90
C ALA A 133 -27.01 0.86 -35.44
N ARG A 134 -28.26 0.62 -35.87
CA ARG A 134 -28.70 -0.62 -36.53
C ARG A 134 -27.96 -0.96 -37.83
N ASN A 135 -27.29 0.00 -38.45
CA ASN A 135 -26.46 -0.28 -39.63
C ASN A 135 -25.13 -0.97 -39.29
N TYR A 136 -24.74 -0.99 -38.01
CA TYR A 136 -23.46 -1.54 -37.55
C TYR A 136 -23.61 -2.86 -36.77
N CYS A 137 -24.70 -3.03 -36.01
CA CYS A 137 -25.00 -4.27 -35.31
C CYS A 137 -26.50 -4.40 -34.99
N ASP A 138 -26.93 -5.62 -34.66
CA ASP A 138 -28.33 -5.90 -34.34
C ASP A 138 -28.67 -5.65 -32.86
N ASP A 139 -27.69 -5.73 -31.96
CA ASP A 139 -27.92 -5.53 -30.53
C ASP A 139 -27.72 -4.05 -30.16
N ILE A 140 -28.83 -3.35 -29.94
CA ILE A 140 -28.83 -1.91 -29.65
C ILE A 140 -29.45 -1.68 -28.29
N GLU A 141 -28.67 -1.07 -27.40
CA GLU A 141 -29.15 -0.59 -26.11
C GLU A 141 -29.38 0.91 -26.16
N TRP A 142 -30.52 1.35 -25.66
CA TRP A 142 -30.85 2.77 -25.56
C TRP A 142 -31.15 3.18 -24.11
N SER A 143 -30.45 4.21 -23.62
CA SER A 143 -30.65 4.79 -22.29
C SER A 143 -31.47 6.07 -22.32
N ALA A 144 -32.50 6.12 -21.47
CA ALA A 144 -33.18 7.35 -21.08
C ALA A 144 -32.43 8.01 -19.92
N MET A 145 -31.37 8.77 -20.19
CA MET A 145 -30.58 9.41 -19.12
C MET A 145 -31.47 10.30 -18.25
N ASP A 146 -31.30 10.19 -16.93
CA ASP A 146 -32.12 10.86 -15.93
C ASP A 146 -33.61 10.44 -15.92
N ALA A 147 -33.89 9.17 -16.24
CA ALA A 147 -35.24 8.61 -16.31
C ALA A 147 -36.03 8.78 -15.00
N THR A 148 -35.37 8.65 -13.84
CA THR A 148 -36.03 8.74 -12.53
C THR A 148 -36.64 10.11 -12.23
N ARG A 149 -36.20 11.16 -12.93
CA ARG A 149 -36.73 12.54 -12.85
C ARG A 149 -37.47 12.96 -14.11
N THR A 150 -37.80 12.02 -14.99
CA THR A 150 -38.52 12.27 -16.23
C THR A 150 -40.04 12.07 -16.03
N PRO A 151 -40.91 12.97 -16.53
CA PRO A 151 -42.34 12.71 -16.54
C PRO A 151 -42.69 11.41 -17.27
N LEU A 152 -43.44 10.51 -16.60
CA LEU A 152 -43.69 9.14 -17.07
C LEU A 152 -44.31 9.08 -18.49
N ASP A 153 -45.18 10.03 -18.85
CA ASP A 153 -45.75 10.12 -20.21
C ASP A 153 -44.69 10.32 -21.28
N PHE A 154 -43.75 11.24 -21.04
CA PHE A 154 -42.69 11.51 -21.99
C PHE A 154 -41.68 10.36 -22.04
N LEU A 155 -41.33 9.79 -20.88
CA LEU A 155 -40.46 8.61 -20.81
C LEU A 155 -41.04 7.46 -21.64
N ALA A 156 -42.34 7.17 -21.50
CA ALA A 156 -42.99 6.09 -22.23
C ALA A 156 -42.95 6.30 -23.76
N ARG A 157 -43.19 7.53 -24.24
CA ARG A 157 -43.09 7.89 -25.67
C ARG A 157 -41.66 7.73 -26.20
N ALA A 158 -40.66 8.16 -25.42
CA ALA A 158 -39.26 8.07 -25.79
C ALA A 158 -38.81 6.60 -25.93
N ILE A 159 -39.21 5.75 -24.97
CA ILE A 159 -38.95 4.30 -25.02
C ILE A 159 -39.65 3.66 -26.22
N GLU A 160 -40.94 3.94 -26.43
CA GLU A 160 -41.69 3.38 -27.56
C GLU A 160 -41.01 3.69 -28.90
N ILE A 161 -40.53 4.92 -29.08
CA ILE A 161 -39.82 5.36 -30.28
C ILE A 161 -38.46 4.67 -30.41
N ALA A 162 -37.70 4.51 -29.32
CA ALA A 162 -36.43 3.79 -29.34
C ALA A 162 -36.63 2.33 -29.79
N ILE A 163 -37.62 1.63 -29.21
CA ILE A 163 -37.94 0.24 -29.59
C ILE A 163 -38.37 0.16 -31.06
N ASN A 164 -39.25 1.06 -31.50
CA ASN A 164 -39.70 1.09 -32.91
C ASN A 164 -38.56 1.42 -33.89
N ALA A 165 -37.53 2.15 -33.46
CA ALA A 165 -36.34 2.43 -34.26
C ALA A 165 -35.33 1.27 -34.28
N GLY A 166 -35.50 0.26 -33.42
CA GLY A 166 -34.69 -0.96 -33.41
C GLY A 166 -33.90 -1.23 -32.13
N ALA A 167 -34.15 -0.51 -31.03
CA ALA A 167 -33.56 -0.83 -29.74
C ALA A 167 -34.08 -2.19 -29.22
N THR A 168 -33.15 -3.08 -28.87
CA THR A 168 -33.43 -4.41 -28.31
C THR A 168 -33.35 -4.42 -26.78
N THR A 169 -32.68 -3.42 -26.20
CA THR A 169 -32.55 -3.22 -24.76
C THR A 169 -32.83 -1.75 -24.42
N ILE A 170 -33.62 -1.51 -23.37
CA ILE A 170 -33.98 -0.18 -22.88
C ILE A 170 -33.45 -0.05 -21.45
N ASN A 171 -32.50 0.86 -21.25
CA ASN A 171 -31.95 1.16 -19.93
C ASN A 171 -32.67 2.36 -19.28
N ILE A 172 -33.03 2.18 -18.01
CA ILE A 172 -33.75 3.16 -17.18
C ILE A 172 -32.83 3.60 -16.03
N PRO A 173 -31.87 4.51 -16.25
CA PRO A 173 -30.88 4.87 -15.23
C PRO A 173 -31.45 5.73 -14.09
N ASP A 174 -31.04 5.43 -12.86
CA ASP A 174 -31.10 6.36 -11.72
C ASP A 174 -29.79 7.17 -11.66
N THR A 175 -29.68 8.13 -12.57
CA THR A 175 -28.44 8.87 -12.88
C THR A 175 -27.82 9.57 -11.66
N VAL A 176 -28.63 9.99 -10.69
CA VAL A 176 -28.15 10.71 -9.50
C VAL A 176 -28.32 9.91 -8.20
N GLY A 177 -28.67 8.62 -8.29
CA GLY A 177 -28.69 7.70 -7.16
C GLY A 177 -29.58 8.10 -5.98
N TYR A 178 -30.68 8.82 -6.26
CA TYR A 178 -31.53 9.42 -5.22
C TYR A 178 -32.83 8.65 -4.95
N THR A 179 -33.19 7.69 -5.80
CA THR A 179 -34.45 6.97 -5.64
C THR A 179 -34.39 5.93 -4.54
N THR A 180 -35.54 5.65 -3.93
CA THR A 180 -35.68 4.52 -3.00
C THR A 180 -36.08 3.23 -3.73
N PRO A 181 -35.86 2.05 -3.13
CA PRO A 181 -36.19 0.77 -3.78
C PRO A 181 -37.65 0.63 -4.19
N TYR A 182 -38.57 1.20 -3.40
CA TYR A 182 -40.00 1.19 -3.71
C TYR A 182 -40.35 2.08 -4.91
N GLU A 183 -39.84 3.31 -4.93
CA GLU A 183 -40.07 4.26 -6.03
C GLU A 183 -39.50 3.73 -7.34
N TYR A 184 -38.30 3.15 -7.30
CA TYR A 184 -37.65 2.61 -8.48
C TYR A 184 -38.39 1.38 -9.02
N ALA A 185 -38.79 0.44 -8.15
CA ALA A 185 -39.63 -0.69 -8.55
C ALA A 185 -41.00 -0.25 -9.12
N PHE A 186 -41.60 0.80 -8.57
CA PHE A 186 -42.82 1.38 -9.09
C PHE A 186 -42.62 1.94 -10.50
N LEU A 187 -41.54 2.70 -10.73
CA LEU A 187 -41.21 3.25 -12.04
C LEU A 187 -41.06 2.13 -13.09
N ILE A 188 -40.33 1.07 -12.79
CA ILE A 188 -40.14 -0.06 -13.71
C ILE A 188 -41.49 -0.73 -14.05
N LYS A 189 -42.36 -0.95 -13.06
CA LYS A 189 -43.72 -1.49 -13.31
C LYS A 189 -44.55 -0.54 -14.17
N ALA A 190 -44.49 0.76 -13.88
CA ALA A 190 -45.24 1.77 -14.61
C ALA A 190 -44.80 1.87 -16.08
N VAL A 191 -43.50 1.81 -16.35
CA VAL A 191 -42.94 1.73 -17.72
C VAL A 191 -43.47 0.49 -18.45
N LYS A 192 -43.42 -0.69 -17.81
CA LYS A 192 -43.94 -1.94 -18.39
C LYS A 192 -45.44 -1.90 -18.71
N GLN A 193 -46.21 -1.17 -17.93
CA GLN A 193 -47.65 -1.04 -18.15
C GLN A 193 -47.99 -0.01 -19.23
N LYS A 194 -47.19 1.06 -19.34
CA LYS A 194 -47.52 2.23 -20.16
C LYS A 194 -46.95 2.19 -21.58
N VAL A 195 -45.79 1.54 -21.76
CA VAL A 195 -45.12 1.45 -23.07
C VAL A 195 -45.74 0.31 -23.89
N PRO A 196 -46.40 0.59 -25.04
CA PRO A 196 -47.19 -0.43 -25.75
C PRO A 196 -46.38 -1.59 -26.34
N ASN A 197 -45.13 -1.37 -26.70
CA ASN A 197 -44.24 -2.32 -27.37
C ASN A 197 -43.08 -2.80 -26.48
N ILE A 198 -43.21 -2.64 -25.16
CA ILE A 198 -42.14 -2.94 -24.19
C ILE A 198 -41.74 -4.42 -24.17
N ASP A 199 -42.64 -5.32 -24.56
CA ASP A 199 -42.43 -6.75 -24.66
C ASP A 199 -41.39 -7.14 -25.74
N LYS A 200 -41.06 -6.21 -26.64
CA LYS A 200 -40.05 -6.40 -27.69
C LYS A 200 -38.62 -6.09 -27.24
N ALA A 201 -38.43 -5.54 -26.04
CA ALA A 201 -37.12 -5.14 -25.54
C ALA A 201 -36.88 -5.64 -24.11
N ILE A 202 -35.60 -5.84 -23.78
CA ILE A 202 -35.17 -6.13 -22.41
C ILE A 202 -35.12 -4.82 -21.63
N ILE A 203 -35.66 -4.81 -20.41
CA ILE A 203 -35.46 -3.67 -19.49
C ILE A 203 -34.15 -3.88 -18.75
N SER A 204 -33.22 -2.96 -18.98
CA SER A 204 -31.97 -2.75 -18.27
C SER A 204 -32.15 -1.66 -17.20
N VAL A 205 -31.40 -1.76 -16.11
CA VAL A 205 -31.36 -0.77 -15.05
C VAL A 205 -29.93 -0.44 -14.68
N HIS A 206 -29.68 0.83 -14.39
CA HIS A 206 -28.37 1.37 -14.05
C HIS A 206 -28.54 2.31 -12.85
N CYS A 207 -28.03 1.93 -11.69
CA CYS A 207 -28.23 2.71 -10.46
C CYS A 207 -26.90 3.26 -9.94
N HIS A 208 -26.84 4.58 -9.77
CA HIS A 208 -25.77 5.21 -9.00
C HIS A 208 -26.03 5.13 -7.49
N ASN A 209 -24.97 5.32 -6.71
CA ASN A 209 -24.94 4.99 -5.29
C ASN A 209 -24.87 6.20 -4.34
N ASP A 210 -25.30 7.39 -4.78
CA ASP A 210 -25.22 8.63 -4.00
C ASP A 210 -25.86 8.53 -2.60
N LEU A 211 -26.94 7.75 -2.43
CA LEU A 211 -27.58 7.47 -1.14
C LEU A 211 -27.24 6.08 -0.55
N GLY A 212 -26.31 5.33 -1.15
CA GLY A 212 -25.98 3.97 -0.72
C GLY A 212 -27.04 2.92 -1.05
N LEU A 213 -27.93 3.19 -2.01
CA LEU A 213 -29.10 2.34 -2.34
C LEU A 213 -29.00 1.64 -3.71
N ALA A 214 -27.89 1.76 -4.44
CA ALA A 214 -27.79 1.28 -5.83
C ALA A 214 -28.10 -0.22 -5.99
N VAL A 215 -27.51 -1.06 -5.13
CA VAL A 215 -27.74 -2.51 -5.15
C VAL A 215 -29.19 -2.85 -4.77
N ALA A 216 -29.74 -2.18 -3.75
CA ALA A 216 -31.12 -2.40 -3.32
C ALA A 216 -32.15 -2.00 -4.40
N ASN A 217 -31.89 -0.89 -5.10
CA ASN A 217 -32.70 -0.43 -6.23
C ASN A 217 -32.62 -1.44 -7.40
N SER A 218 -31.42 -1.91 -7.73
CA SER A 218 -31.20 -2.91 -8.78
C SER A 218 -31.96 -4.22 -8.51
N LEU A 219 -31.86 -4.75 -7.29
CA LEU A 219 -32.59 -5.96 -6.88
C LEU A 219 -34.11 -5.76 -6.88
N SER A 220 -34.58 -4.58 -6.51
CA SER A 220 -36.02 -4.25 -6.53
C SER A 220 -36.55 -4.10 -7.96
N ALA A 221 -35.73 -3.57 -8.88
CA ALA A 221 -36.06 -3.52 -10.30
C ALA A 221 -36.14 -4.91 -10.94
N ILE A 222 -35.25 -5.85 -10.56
CA ILE A 222 -35.34 -7.26 -11.00
C ILE A 222 -36.72 -7.84 -10.63
N ASN A 223 -37.16 -7.63 -9.39
CA ASN A 223 -38.48 -8.07 -8.92
C ASN A 223 -39.64 -7.34 -9.58
N ALA A 224 -39.42 -6.11 -10.05
CA ALA A 224 -40.37 -5.35 -10.87
C ALA A 224 -40.40 -5.79 -12.35
N GLY A 225 -39.46 -6.63 -12.77
CA GLY A 225 -39.44 -7.25 -14.10
C GLY A 225 -38.34 -6.73 -15.03
N ALA A 226 -37.29 -6.07 -14.50
CA ALA A 226 -36.04 -5.86 -15.21
C ALA A 226 -35.30 -7.19 -15.42
N ARG A 227 -34.56 -7.32 -16.52
CA ARG A 227 -33.83 -8.55 -16.90
C ARG A 227 -32.38 -8.29 -17.31
N GLN A 228 -31.92 -7.05 -17.25
CA GLN A 228 -30.51 -6.69 -17.28
C GLN A 228 -30.22 -5.71 -16.14
N VAL A 229 -29.03 -5.82 -15.54
CA VAL A 229 -28.52 -4.86 -14.54
C VAL A 229 -27.13 -4.40 -14.96
N GLU A 230 -26.92 -3.09 -14.98
CA GLU A 230 -25.62 -2.46 -15.19
C GLU A 230 -24.96 -2.21 -13.83
N CYS A 231 -23.71 -2.65 -13.69
CA CYS A 231 -22.97 -2.60 -12.44
C CYS A 231 -21.46 -2.51 -12.70
N THR A 232 -20.68 -2.34 -11.64
CA THR A 232 -19.22 -2.30 -11.71
C THR A 232 -18.59 -3.15 -10.61
N ILE A 233 -17.40 -3.69 -10.89
CA ILE A 233 -16.56 -4.33 -9.88
C ILE A 233 -16.24 -3.32 -8.79
N ASN A 234 -16.38 -3.72 -7.53
CA ASN A 234 -16.17 -2.88 -6.35
C ASN A 234 -17.15 -1.70 -6.20
N GLY A 235 -18.12 -1.55 -7.10
CA GLY A 235 -19.06 -0.43 -7.12
C GLY A 235 -18.42 0.90 -7.52
N ILE A 236 -17.30 0.91 -8.25
CA ILE A 236 -16.66 2.16 -8.70
C ILE A 236 -17.48 2.88 -9.79
N GLY A 237 -17.28 4.19 -9.91
CA GLY A 237 -17.94 5.02 -10.93
C GLY A 237 -18.05 6.48 -10.50
N GLU A 238 -18.85 7.27 -11.22
CA GLU A 238 -19.03 8.68 -10.86
C GLU A 238 -19.49 8.88 -9.39
N ARG A 239 -18.93 9.90 -8.72
CA ARG A 239 -19.30 10.32 -7.36
C ARG A 239 -19.16 9.19 -6.32
N ALA A 240 -20.28 8.63 -5.87
CA ALA A 240 -20.34 7.52 -4.92
C ALA A 240 -20.31 6.14 -5.61
N GLY A 241 -20.26 6.13 -6.94
CA GLY A 241 -20.12 4.93 -7.75
C GLY A 241 -21.44 4.33 -8.22
N ASN A 242 -21.36 3.09 -8.70
CA ASN A 242 -22.46 2.32 -9.27
C ASN A 242 -22.89 1.19 -8.33
N ALA A 243 -23.95 0.48 -8.70
CA ALA A 243 -24.29 -0.79 -8.05
C ALA A 243 -23.09 -1.76 -8.16
N ALA A 244 -22.69 -2.36 -7.04
CA ALA A 244 -21.56 -3.27 -6.98
C ALA A 244 -21.95 -4.65 -7.56
N LEU A 245 -21.20 -5.10 -8.56
CA LEU A 245 -21.44 -6.35 -9.28
C LEU A 245 -21.43 -7.56 -8.34
N GLU A 246 -20.41 -7.64 -7.48
CA GLU A 246 -20.22 -8.75 -6.55
C GLU A 246 -21.39 -8.88 -5.56
N GLU A 247 -21.99 -7.77 -5.16
CA GLU A 247 -23.12 -7.75 -4.23
C GLU A 247 -24.41 -8.22 -4.90
N ILE A 248 -24.69 -7.77 -6.13
CA ILE A 248 -25.86 -8.20 -6.90
C ILE A 248 -25.80 -9.71 -7.19
N VAL A 249 -24.65 -10.18 -7.70
CA VAL A 249 -24.44 -11.59 -8.04
C VAL A 249 -24.59 -12.47 -6.82
N MET A 250 -23.99 -12.09 -5.69
CA MET A 250 -24.09 -12.88 -4.46
C MET A 250 -25.47 -12.81 -3.81
N ALA A 251 -26.18 -11.69 -3.90
CA ALA A 251 -27.56 -11.59 -3.42
C ALA A 251 -28.50 -12.57 -4.16
N ILE A 252 -28.38 -12.65 -5.49
CA ILE A 252 -29.18 -13.58 -6.30
C ILE A 252 -28.82 -15.03 -5.97
N LYS A 253 -27.53 -15.37 -5.94
CA LYS A 253 -27.07 -16.75 -5.69
C LYS A 253 -27.33 -17.25 -4.27
N THR A 254 -27.23 -16.38 -3.27
CA THR A 254 -27.39 -16.75 -1.85
C THR A 254 -28.86 -16.83 -1.44
N ARG A 255 -29.77 -16.17 -2.18
CA ARG A 255 -31.20 -16.11 -1.85
C ARG A 255 -32.11 -16.56 -3.01
N PRO A 256 -31.97 -17.81 -3.50
CA PRO A 256 -32.74 -18.30 -4.65
C PRO A 256 -34.26 -18.29 -4.43
N GLU A 257 -34.72 -18.43 -3.19
CA GLU A 257 -36.15 -18.34 -2.83
C GLU A 257 -36.73 -16.94 -3.07
N GLN A 258 -35.91 -15.89 -2.91
CA GLN A 258 -36.32 -14.50 -3.10
C GLN A 258 -36.02 -14.01 -4.52
N PHE A 259 -34.96 -14.54 -5.12
CA PHE A 259 -34.52 -14.24 -6.48
C PHE A 259 -34.43 -15.55 -7.26
N PRO A 260 -35.56 -16.10 -7.76
CA PRO A 260 -35.61 -17.37 -8.49
C PRO A 260 -35.10 -17.19 -9.92
N TYR A 261 -33.91 -16.60 -10.07
CA TYR A 261 -33.30 -16.25 -11.32
C TYR A 261 -31.86 -16.75 -11.38
N THR A 262 -31.37 -17.01 -12.59
CA THR A 262 -29.99 -17.43 -12.81
C THR A 262 -29.11 -16.27 -13.30
N VAL A 263 -27.83 -16.29 -12.93
CA VAL A 263 -26.78 -15.44 -13.50
C VAL A 263 -25.63 -16.31 -13.98
N ASN A 264 -25.03 -15.96 -15.12
CA ASN A 264 -23.93 -16.72 -15.73
C ASN A 264 -22.61 -16.54 -14.97
N VAL A 265 -22.47 -15.41 -14.26
CA VAL A 265 -21.28 -15.04 -13.51
C VAL A 265 -20.86 -16.14 -12.54
N ASN A 266 -19.61 -16.61 -12.67
CA ASN A 266 -18.98 -17.51 -11.71
C ASN A 266 -18.38 -16.69 -10.55
N PRO A 267 -18.94 -16.80 -9.33
CA PRO A 267 -18.52 -15.98 -8.21
C PRO A 267 -17.09 -16.29 -7.73
N GLN A 268 -16.52 -17.44 -8.07
CA GLN A 268 -15.15 -17.81 -7.66
C GLN A 268 -14.07 -16.88 -8.24
N TYR A 269 -14.39 -16.04 -9.23
CA TYR A 269 -13.46 -15.06 -9.79
C TYR A 269 -13.60 -13.66 -9.18
N ILE A 270 -14.58 -13.45 -8.28
CA ILE A 270 -14.88 -12.13 -7.68
C ILE A 270 -13.65 -11.55 -6.95
N ALA A 271 -12.97 -12.34 -6.12
CA ALA A 271 -11.81 -11.86 -5.37
C ALA A 271 -10.65 -11.44 -6.28
N GLU A 272 -10.36 -12.24 -7.31
CA GLU A 272 -9.28 -11.94 -8.27
C GLU A 272 -9.57 -10.65 -9.04
N ILE A 273 -10.77 -10.53 -9.63
CA ILE A 273 -11.10 -9.37 -10.45
C ILE A 273 -11.24 -8.09 -9.61
N SER A 274 -11.76 -8.19 -8.38
CA SER A 274 -11.78 -7.09 -7.41
C SER A 274 -10.38 -6.54 -7.15
N SER A 275 -9.40 -7.43 -6.96
CA SER A 275 -8.00 -7.04 -6.77
C SER A 275 -7.42 -6.39 -8.02
N LYS A 276 -7.66 -6.94 -9.22
CA LYS A 276 -7.16 -6.37 -10.48
C LYS A 276 -7.70 -4.96 -10.69
N VAL A 277 -9.01 -4.77 -10.50
CA VAL A 277 -9.66 -3.45 -10.63
C VAL A 277 -9.15 -2.48 -9.58
N SER A 278 -8.92 -2.92 -8.33
CA SER A 278 -8.36 -2.06 -7.28
C SER A 278 -6.96 -1.57 -7.60
N ILE A 279 -6.11 -2.43 -8.18
CA ILE A 279 -4.76 -2.07 -8.63
C ILE A 279 -4.82 -1.09 -9.80
N ALA A 280 -5.60 -1.41 -10.85
CA ALA A 280 -5.67 -0.62 -12.07
C ALA A 280 -6.31 0.77 -11.85
N SER A 281 -7.36 0.85 -11.02
CA SER A 281 -8.03 2.12 -10.69
C SER A 281 -7.31 2.92 -9.61
N GLY A 282 -6.38 2.32 -8.86
CA GLY A 282 -5.79 2.92 -7.66
C GLY A 282 -6.77 3.08 -6.48
N PHE A 283 -8.03 2.66 -6.60
CA PHE A 283 -9.01 2.71 -5.53
C PHE A 283 -8.88 1.49 -4.62
N ILE A 284 -8.46 1.73 -3.38
CA ILE A 284 -8.30 0.68 -2.36
C ILE A 284 -9.68 0.20 -1.91
N VAL A 285 -9.91 -1.11 -1.97
CA VAL A 285 -11.13 -1.74 -1.44
C VAL A 285 -11.22 -1.50 0.06
N GLN A 286 -12.34 -0.93 0.52
CA GLN A 286 -12.59 -0.72 1.94
C GLN A 286 -12.55 -2.06 2.68
N LYS A 287 -11.89 -2.11 3.84
CA LYS A 287 -11.75 -3.37 4.60
C LYS A 287 -13.10 -4.03 4.91
N ASN A 288 -14.15 -3.25 5.15
CA ASN A 288 -15.50 -3.70 5.45
C ASN A 288 -16.45 -3.70 4.23
N LYS A 289 -15.94 -3.57 3.00
CA LYS A 289 -16.74 -3.70 1.78
C LYS A 289 -17.41 -5.08 1.75
N ALA A 290 -18.70 -5.13 1.41
CA ALA A 290 -19.41 -6.41 1.31
C ALA A 290 -18.76 -7.30 0.23
N ILE A 291 -18.75 -8.62 0.49
CA ILE A 291 -18.20 -9.69 -0.36
C ILE A 291 -16.68 -9.68 -0.52
N VAL A 292 -16.07 -8.55 -0.86
CA VAL A 292 -14.64 -8.45 -1.25
C VAL A 292 -13.73 -7.77 -0.23
N GLY A 293 -14.29 -7.15 0.81
CA GLY A 293 -13.51 -6.49 1.85
C GLY A 293 -12.66 -7.48 2.64
N ALA A 294 -11.45 -7.07 3.04
CA ALA A 294 -10.54 -7.89 3.85
C ALA A 294 -11.15 -8.42 5.16
N ASN A 295 -12.17 -7.73 5.69
CA ASN A 295 -12.89 -8.11 6.90
C ASN A 295 -14.24 -8.80 6.61
N ALA A 296 -14.64 -9.00 5.34
CA ALA A 296 -15.95 -9.54 4.98
C ALA A 296 -16.21 -10.95 5.53
N PHE A 297 -15.13 -11.71 5.77
CA PHE A 297 -15.16 -13.05 6.35
C PHE A 297 -14.32 -13.15 7.64
N ALA A 298 -13.95 -12.03 8.25
CA ALA A 298 -13.12 -12.03 9.46
C ALA A 298 -13.98 -12.02 10.73
N HIS A 299 -13.63 -12.85 11.72
CA HIS A 299 -14.32 -12.95 13.00
C HIS A 299 -13.34 -12.71 14.16
N GLU A 300 -13.48 -11.60 14.88
CA GLU A 300 -12.58 -11.25 16.00
C GLU A 300 -13.15 -11.64 17.39
N SER A 301 -14.48 -11.65 17.53
CA SER A 301 -15.15 -11.95 18.81
C SER A 301 -14.96 -13.41 19.20
N GLY A 302 -14.52 -13.66 20.43
CA GLY A 302 -14.34 -15.03 20.95
C GLY A 302 -15.62 -15.88 20.92
N ILE A 303 -16.81 -15.27 21.03
CA ILE A 303 -18.10 -15.98 20.91
C ILE A 303 -18.36 -16.38 19.45
N HIS A 304 -18.03 -15.51 18.50
CA HIS A 304 -18.21 -15.81 17.07
C HIS A 304 -17.23 -16.89 16.62
N GLN A 305 -15.97 -16.82 17.09
CA GLN A 305 -14.97 -17.84 16.80
C GLN A 305 -15.35 -19.22 17.35
N ASP A 306 -15.87 -19.30 18.58
CA ASP A 306 -16.37 -20.55 19.17
C ASP A 306 -17.58 -21.11 18.39
N GLY A 307 -18.53 -20.25 17.99
CA GLY A 307 -19.65 -20.64 17.15
C GLY A 307 -19.22 -21.20 15.78
N MET A 308 -18.30 -20.50 15.11
CA MET A 308 -17.72 -20.90 13.82
C MET A 308 -16.95 -22.22 13.88
N LEU A 309 -16.24 -22.50 14.97
CA LEU A 309 -15.52 -23.76 15.18
C LEU A 309 -16.48 -24.94 15.36
N LYS A 310 -17.68 -24.71 15.92
CA LYS A 310 -18.72 -25.73 16.11
C LYS A 310 -19.53 -25.97 14.84
N CYS A 311 -19.94 -24.89 14.17
CA CYS A 311 -20.67 -24.93 12.92
C CYS A 311 -20.48 -23.60 12.19
N ARG A 312 -19.83 -23.62 11.01
CA ARG A 312 -19.54 -22.40 10.23
C ARG A 312 -20.81 -21.63 9.82
N ASP A 313 -21.90 -22.33 9.56
CA ASP A 313 -23.17 -21.74 9.12
C ASP A 313 -23.84 -20.85 10.18
N THR A 314 -23.32 -20.84 11.42
CA THR A 314 -23.81 -19.97 12.50
C THR A 314 -23.64 -18.49 12.20
N TYR A 315 -22.59 -18.10 11.46
CA TYR A 315 -22.29 -16.71 11.12
C TYR A 315 -21.90 -16.49 9.65
N GLU A 316 -21.59 -17.54 8.89
CA GLU A 316 -21.21 -17.43 7.47
C GLU A 316 -22.35 -17.93 6.56
N ILE A 317 -23.07 -16.99 5.94
CA ILE A 317 -24.05 -17.30 4.87
C ILE A 317 -23.38 -17.47 3.49
N ILE A 318 -22.12 -17.06 3.37
CA ILE A 318 -21.27 -17.12 2.17
C ILE A 318 -19.89 -17.57 2.65
N THR A 319 -19.28 -18.54 1.97
CA THR A 319 -17.90 -18.97 2.29
C THR A 319 -16.88 -18.14 1.51
N PRO A 320 -15.67 -17.88 2.06
CA PRO A 320 -14.60 -17.20 1.33
C PRO A 320 -14.29 -17.86 -0.01
N GLU A 321 -14.28 -19.20 -0.04
CA GLU A 321 -13.96 -19.99 -1.24
C GLU A 321 -15.02 -19.85 -2.33
N SER A 322 -16.29 -19.62 -1.94
CA SER A 322 -17.38 -19.41 -2.91
C SER A 322 -17.22 -18.14 -3.73
N VAL A 323 -16.42 -17.18 -3.25
CA VAL A 323 -16.13 -15.90 -3.93
C VAL A 323 -14.67 -15.75 -4.38
N GLY A 324 -13.87 -16.81 -4.26
CA GLY A 324 -12.50 -16.86 -4.77
C GLY A 324 -11.38 -16.57 -3.76
N PHE A 325 -11.67 -16.45 -2.47
CA PHE A 325 -10.62 -16.36 -1.46
C PHE A 325 -10.09 -17.76 -1.08
N HIS A 326 -8.78 -17.86 -0.85
CA HIS A 326 -8.13 -19.15 -0.56
C HIS A 326 -8.37 -19.70 0.86
N SER A 327 -8.84 -18.89 1.81
CA SER A 327 -9.29 -19.33 3.16
C SER A 327 -9.78 -18.15 4.01
N THR A 328 -10.60 -18.44 5.03
CA THR A 328 -10.95 -17.50 6.10
C THR A 328 -9.68 -17.04 6.86
N LYS A 329 -9.40 -15.74 6.89
CA LYS A 329 -8.32 -15.19 7.71
C LYS A 329 -8.85 -15.01 9.14
N LEU A 330 -8.46 -15.89 10.05
CA LEU A 330 -8.70 -15.70 11.48
C LEU A 330 -7.85 -14.51 11.94
N SER A 331 -8.46 -13.34 12.07
CA SER A 331 -7.78 -12.15 12.57
C SER A 331 -7.47 -12.32 14.05
N MET A 332 -6.24 -12.00 14.42
CA MET A 332 -5.78 -12.05 15.79
C MET A 332 -5.66 -10.62 16.31
N GLY A 333 -6.36 -10.34 17.40
CA GLY A 333 -6.44 -9.01 17.98
C GLY A 333 -6.77 -9.08 19.47
N LYS A 334 -6.95 -7.91 20.10
CA LYS A 334 -7.22 -7.85 21.53
C LYS A 334 -8.49 -8.59 21.94
N HIS A 335 -9.44 -8.85 21.04
CA HIS A 335 -10.66 -9.59 21.38
C HIS A 335 -10.53 -11.11 21.21
N SER A 336 -9.43 -11.61 20.67
CA SER A 336 -9.19 -13.04 20.48
C SER A 336 -9.05 -13.76 21.82
N GLY A 337 -9.77 -14.89 21.95
CA GLY A 337 -9.78 -15.73 23.15
C GLY A 337 -8.67 -16.79 23.16
N ARG A 338 -8.52 -17.49 24.29
CA ARG A 338 -7.48 -18.52 24.50
C ARG A 338 -7.56 -19.65 23.47
N ALA A 339 -8.77 -20.12 23.15
CA ALA A 339 -8.98 -21.18 22.17
C ALA A 339 -8.53 -20.77 20.76
N ALA A 340 -8.83 -19.54 20.34
CA ALA A 340 -8.40 -19.02 19.04
C ALA A 340 -6.88 -18.84 18.97
N PHE A 341 -6.25 -18.37 20.05
CA PHE A 341 -4.78 -18.29 20.12
C PHE A 341 -4.11 -19.66 20.05
N ARG A 342 -4.65 -20.68 20.74
CA ARG A 342 -4.16 -22.08 20.61
C ARG A 342 -4.25 -22.59 19.18
N ASN A 343 -5.42 -22.46 18.55
CA ASN A 343 -5.61 -22.89 17.18
C ASN A 343 -4.67 -22.17 16.21
N LYS A 344 -4.39 -20.89 16.45
CA LYS A 344 -3.42 -20.13 15.64
C LYS A 344 -2.00 -20.66 15.81
N LEU A 345 -1.55 -20.94 17.02
CA LEU A 345 -0.24 -21.54 17.28
C LEU A 345 -0.10 -22.93 16.63
N ILE A 346 -1.13 -23.76 16.71
CA ILE A 346 -1.20 -25.06 16.01
C ILE A 346 -1.10 -24.85 14.49
N SER A 347 -1.82 -23.89 13.92
CA SER A 347 -1.77 -23.59 12.48
C SER A 347 -0.38 -23.11 12.02
N LEU A 348 0.37 -22.46 12.91
CA LEU A 348 1.75 -22.03 12.69
C LEU A 348 2.77 -23.14 12.99
N LYS A 349 2.32 -24.34 13.36
CA LYS A 349 3.14 -25.49 13.75
C LYS A 349 4.08 -25.18 14.92
N ILE A 350 3.59 -24.39 15.88
CA ILE A 350 4.29 -24.01 17.10
C ILE A 350 3.77 -24.86 18.25
N ASP A 351 4.63 -25.72 18.80
CA ASP A 351 4.35 -26.50 20.01
C ASP A 351 4.84 -25.76 21.25
N ILE A 352 3.98 -25.62 22.26
CA ILE A 352 4.28 -24.98 23.54
C ILE A 352 3.60 -25.71 24.68
N THR A 353 4.25 -25.73 25.85
CA THR A 353 3.71 -26.32 27.08
C THR A 353 2.60 -25.43 27.67
N GLU A 354 1.72 -26.01 28.49
CA GLU A 354 0.63 -25.25 29.15
C GLU A 354 1.16 -24.10 30.02
N GLU A 355 2.30 -24.29 30.69
CA GLU A 355 2.93 -23.26 31.53
C GLU A 355 3.45 -22.07 30.69
N SER A 356 4.03 -22.33 29.52
CA SER A 356 4.48 -21.28 28.58
C SER A 356 3.32 -20.63 27.81
N PHE A 357 2.18 -21.31 27.66
CA PHE A 357 1.01 -20.76 26.98
C PHE A 357 0.41 -19.57 27.74
N ASP A 358 0.38 -19.61 29.06
CA ASP A 358 -0.24 -18.57 29.89
C ASP A 358 0.52 -17.23 29.83
N GLU A 359 1.84 -17.32 29.91
CA GLU A 359 2.73 -16.18 29.76
C GLU A 359 2.65 -15.60 28.34
N LEU A 360 2.72 -16.47 27.33
CA LEU A 360 2.63 -16.05 25.93
C LEU A 360 1.28 -15.43 25.59
N PHE A 361 0.17 -15.97 26.11
CA PHE A 361 -1.16 -15.40 25.92
C PHE A 361 -1.29 -14.02 26.58
N THR A 362 -0.66 -13.82 27.74
CA THR A 362 -0.61 -12.51 28.40
C THR A 362 0.14 -11.49 27.54
N ASN A 363 1.30 -11.87 27.01
CA ASN A 363 2.09 -11.01 26.12
C ASN A 363 1.37 -10.72 24.79
N PHE A 364 0.66 -11.72 24.23
CA PHE A 364 -0.21 -11.57 23.07
C PHE A 364 -1.33 -10.54 23.32
N LYS A 365 -1.97 -10.58 24.49
CA LYS A 365 -3.01 -9.62 24.87
C LYS A 365 -2.47 -8.20 25.00
N GLN A 366 -1.31 -8.05 25.64
CA GLN A 366 -0.62 -6.75 25.73
C GLN A 366 -0.23 -6.23 24.34
N LEU A 367 0.22 -7.09 23.44
CA LEU A 367 0.50 -6.71 22.06
C LEU A 367 -0.76 -6.23 21.34
N GLY A 368 -1.90 -6.90 21.56
CA GLY A 368 -3.20 -6.51 21.00
C GLY A 368 -3.76 -5.20 21.57
N ASP A 369 -3.35 -4.79 22.76
CA ASP A 369 -3.72 -3.47 23.31
C ASP A 369 -2.99 -2.33 22.59
N ILE A 370 -1.83 -2.63 22.00
CA ILE A 370 -0.96 -1.65 21.33
C ILE A 370 -1.15 -1.71 19.80
N GLN A 371 -1.44 -2.89 19.25
CA GLN A 371 -1.59 -3.14 17.82
C GLN A 371 -3.02 -3.56 17.48
N LYS A 372 -3.62 -2.91 16.47
CA LYS A 372 -4.99 -3.22 16.01
C LYS A 372 -5.14 -4.61 15.40
N GLU A 373 -4.08 -5.14 14.78
CA GLU A 373 -4.04 -6.46 14.17
C GLU A 373 -2.67 -7.07 14.48
N ILE A 374 -2.66 -8.31 14.98
CA ILE A 374 -1.44 -9.06 15.31
C ILE A 374 -1.20 -10.05 14.19
N THR A 375 -0.06 -9.92 13.49
CA THR A 375 0.27 -10.77 12.35
C THR A 375 0.90 -12.10 12.78
N ASP A 376 0.93 -13.08 11.88
CA ASP A 376 1.63 -14.36 12.09
C ASP A 376 3.11 -14.14 12.44
N LYS A 377 3.74 -13.12 11.86
CA LYS A 377 5.13 -12.73 12.17
C LYS A 377 5.26 -12.20 13.59
N ASP A 378 4.29 -11.42 14.07
CA ASP A 378 4.28 -10.90 15.44
C ASP A 378 4.09 -12.03 16.46
N ILE A 379 3.22 -13.00 16.16
CA ILE A 379 3.04 -14.21 16.99
C ILE A 379 4.33 -15.04 17.03
N ILE A 380 4.98 -15.23 15.87
CA ILE A 380 6.27 -15.94 15.81
C ILE A 380 7.35 -15.16 16.59
N ALA A 381 7.38 -13.84 16.50
CA ALA A 381 8.34 -13.00 17.23
C ALA A 381 8.11 -13.05 18.75
N LEU A 382 6.84 -12.97 19.18
CA LEU A 382 6.38 -13.19 20.56
C LEU A 382 6.86 -14.55 21.09
N VAL A 383 6.67 -15.62 20.31
CA VAL A 383 7.10 -16.99 20.67
C VAL A 383 8.63 -17.11 20.74
N GLN A 384 9.36 -16.47 19.83
CA GLN A 384 10.81 -16.56 19.77
C GLN A 384 11.53 -15.67 20.80
N GLY A 385 10.80 -14.90 21.61
CA GLY A 385 11.39 -13.92 22.53
C GLY A 385 12.23 -12.86 21.82
N LYS A 386 12.04 -12.69 20.50
CA LYS A 386 12.77 -11.73 19.68
C LYS A 386 11.98 -10.43 19.70
N THR A 387 12.43 -9.49 20.51
CA THR A 387 12.17 -8.07 20.24
C THR A 387 12.67 -7.79 18.81
N SER A 388 11.73 -7.57 17.90
CA SER A 388 12.01 -7.41 16.47
C SER A 388 13.04 -6.28 16.26
N PRO A 389 14.06 -6.44 15.39
CA PRO A 389 15.02 -5.37 15.11
C PRO A 389 14.29 -4.16 14.54
N ILE A 390 14.66 -2.98 15.04
CA ILE A 390 14.35 -1.61 14.60
C ILE A 390 13.63 -1.58 13.25
N GLN A 391 12.29 -1.58 13.28
CA GLN A 391 11.48 -1.26 12.11
C GLN A 391 11.24 0.25 12.06
N ILE A 392 11.31 0.81 10.85
CA ILE A 392 10.86 2.17 10.50
C ILE A 392 9.34 2.38 10.78
N ASN A 393 8.65 1.38 11.32
CA ASN A 393 7.26 1.43 11.76
C ASN A 393 7.01 2.40 12.95
N SER A 394 8.04 3.08 13.47
CA SER A 394 7.87 4.18 14.44
C SER A 394 7.60 5.55 13.78
N ILE A 395 7.81 5.69 12.47
CA ILE A 395 7.42 6.88 11.72
C ILE A 395 5.91 6.76 11.45
N LYS A 396 5.10 7.62 12.08
CA LYS A 396 3.66 7.64 11.86
C LYS A 396 3.41 8.20 10.45
N GLU A 397 2.33 7.78 9.77
CA GLU A 397 1.97 8.29 8.43
C GLU A 397 1.85 9.84 8.36
N ASN A 398 1.58 10.48 9.50
CA ASN A 398 1.48 11.94 9.64
C ASN A 398 2.79 12.60 10.14
N SER A 399 3.88 11.86 10.31
CA SER A 399 5.17 12.43 10.73
C SER A 399 5.69 13.40 9.68
N VAL A 400 6.16 14.55 10.13
CA VAL A 400 6.72 15.60 9.28
C VAL A 400 8.18 15.26 9.02
N ILE A 401 8.63 15.37 7.77
CA ILE A 401 10.04 15.38 7.39
C ILE A 401 10.40 16.70 6.75
N TRP A 402 11.70 16.97 6.60
CA TRP A 402 12.18 18.07 5.78
C TRP A 402 12.85 17.53 4.52
N MET A 403 12.51 18.08 3.36
CA MET A 403 13.08 17.70 2.06
C MET A 403 13.14 18.93 1.14
N ASP A 404 14.32 19.23 0.60
CA ASP A 404 14.59 20.29 -0.38
C ASP A 404 13.93 21.65 -0.04
N GLY A 405 14.11 22.10 1.20
CA GLY A 405 13.61 23.40 1.65
C GLY A 405 12.18 23.40 2.19
N GLN A 406 11.49 22.25 2.23
CA GLN A 406 10.10 22.16 2.67
C GLN A 406 9.89 21.12 3.77
N PHE A 407 9.01 21.44 4.71
CA PHE A 407 8.46 20.46 5.64
C PHE A 407 7.25 19.78 5.01
N ILE A 408 7.33 18.48 4.77
CA ILE A 408 6.28 17.69 4.13
C ILE A 408 5.89 16.49 4.99
N SER A 409 4.72 15.92 4.74
CA SER A 409 4.35 14.64 5.36
C SER A 409 5.23 13.52 4.81
N TRP A 410 5.63 12.56 5.66
CA TRP A 410 6.38 11.37 5.28
C TRP A 410 5.81 10.66 4.05
N SER A 411 4.48 10.53 3.97
CA SER A 411 3.78 9.88 2.85
C SER A 411 3.90 10.60 1.50
N LYS A 412 4.34 11.87 1.51
CA LYS A 412 4.56 12.67 0.29
C LYS A 412 6.01 12.70 -0.17
N ALA A 413 6.93 12.12 0.60
CA ALA A 413 8.33 12.05 0.25
C ALA A 413 8.55 11.06 -0.91
N GLN A 414 8.95 11.56 -2.07
CA GLN A 414 9.14 10.75 -3.27
C GLN A 414 10.48 11.08 -3.93
N VAL A 415 11.16 10.07 -4.45
CA VAL A 415 12.38 10.21 -5.27
C VAL A 415 12.20 9.51 -6.61
N PRO A 416 12.62 10.10 -7.73
CA PRO A 416 12.57 9.44 -9.03
C PRO A 416 13.39 8.14 -9.08
N VAL A 417 12.90 7.13 -9.78
CA VAL A 417 13.58 5.82 -9.87
C VAL A 417 14.97 5.93 -10.52
N LEU A 418 15.17 6.92 -11.39
CA LEU A 418 16.43 7.18 -12.07
C LEU A 418 17.38 8.08 -11.24
N THR A 419 17.08 8.36 -9.98
CA THR A 419 18.00 9.09 -9.09
C THR A 419 19.37 8.42 -9.09
N HIS A 420 20.41 9.17 -9.47
CA HIS A 420 21.78 8.66 -9.67
C HIS A 420 22.31 7.94 -8.43
N ALA A 421 21.98 8.42 -7.23
CA ALA A 421 22.40 7.79 -5.99
C ALA A 421 21.86 6.37 -5.76
N LEU A 422 20.70 6.02 -6.33
CA LEU A 422 20.14 4.66 -6.25
C LEU A 422 20.97 3.66 -7.07
N HIS A 423 21.62 4.12 -8.13
CA HIS A 423 22.36 3.27 -9.08
C HIS A 423 23.87 3.31 -8.85
N TYR A 424 24.41 4.45 -8.43
CA TYR A 424 25.85 4.71 -8.37
C TYR A 424 26.33 5.17 -6.98
N ALA A 425 25.49 5.05 -5.96
CA ALA A 425 25.83 5.30 -4.55
C ALA A 425 26.39 6.73 -4.24
N SER A 426 26.01 7.72 -5.04
CA SER A 426 26.35 9.14 -4.87
C SER A 426 25.51 9.80 -3.78
N ALA A 427 25.57 9.28 -2.56
CA ALA A 427 24.87 9.80 -1.40
C ALA A 427 25.72 9.74 -0.13
N VAL A 428 25.59 10.78 0.70
CA VAL A 428 26.16 10.85 2.05
C VAL A 428 25.06 11.07 3.07
N PHE A 429 25.26 10.59 4.28
CA PHE A 429 24.26 10.71 5.33
C PHE A 429 24.89 10.85 6.70
N GLU A 430 24.09 11.29 7.66
CA GLU A 430 24.44 11.31 9.06
C GLU A 430 23.56 10.40 9.90
N GLY A 431 24.03 10.14 11.12
CA GLY A 431 23.27 9.41 12.12
C GLY A 431 23.44 10.11 13.44
N GLU A 432 22.38 10.76 13.91
CA GLU A 432 22.41 11.68 15.03
C GLU A 432 21.43 11.22 16.11
N ARG A 433 21.71 11.62 17.35
CA ARG A 433 20.86 11.30 18.51
C ARG A 433 20.39 12.57 19.17
N ALA A 434 19.08 12.67 19.36
CA ALA A 434 18.51 13.62 20.30
C ALA A 434 18.27 12.95 21.66
N TYR A 435 18.61 13.67 22.72
CA TYR A 435 18.29 13.36 24.09
C TYR A 435 17.55 14.57 24.67
N GLN A 436 16.39 14.34 25.29
CA GLN A 436 15.57 15.43 25.85
C GLN A 436 15.32 16.58 24.86
N GLY A 437 15.11 16.25 23.59
CA GLY A 437 14.85 17.21 22.51
C GLY A 437 16.08 17.96 21.97
N LYS A 438 17.29 17.70 22.48
CA LYS A 438 18.54 18.31 21.99
C LYS A 438 19.40 17.28 21.26
N VAL A 439 19.84 17.62 20.04
CA VAL A 439 20.73 16.76 19.25
C VAL A 439 22.16 16.89 19.76
N PHE A 440 22.76 15.77 20.14
CA PHE A 440 24.13 15.71 20.65
C PHE A 440 25.13 15.95 19.51
N LYS A 441 26.00 16.97 19.67
CA LYS A 441 27.05 17.35 18.70
C LYS A 441 26.55 17.60 17.28
N LEU A 442 25.40 18.27 17.16
CA LEU A 442 24.71 18.55 15.89
C LEU A 442 25.60 19.27 14.88
N ASP A 443 26.38 20.25 15.35
CA ASP A 443 27.27 21.02 14.49
C ASP A 443 28.37 20.14 13.88
N GLU A 444 29.02 19.30 14.70
CA GLU A 444 30.04 18.36 14.23
C GLU A 444 29.48 17.30 13.26
N HIS A 445 28.23 16.87 13.47
CA HIS A 445 27.54 15.98 12.54
C HIS A 445 27.34 16.64 11.16
N ASN A 446 26.79 17.86 11.12
CA ASN A 446 26.58 18.56 9.85
C ASN A 446 27.89 18.99 9.18
N GLN A 447 28.92 19.37 9.92
CA GLN A 447 30.27 19.58 9.37
C GLN A 447 30.81 18.31 8.69
N ARG A 448 30.62 17.14 9.31
CA ARG A 448 31.04 15.85 8.72
C ARG A 448 30.19 15.47 7.50
N LEU A 449 28.91 15.79 7.48
CA LEU A 449 28.04 15.60 6.31
C LEU A 449 28.59 16.37 5.10
N HIS A 450 28.94 17.66 5.31
CA HIS A 450 29.57 18.49 4.29
C HIS A 450 30.93 17.96 3.84
N HIS A 451 31.79 17.58 4.78
CA HIS A 451 33.08 16.98 4.43
C HIS A 451 32.91 15.71 3.59
N SER A 452 31.96 14.85 3.96
CA SER A 452 31.66 13.62 3.22
C SER A 452 31.18 13.93 1.79
N ALA A 453 30.31 14.92 1.62
CA ALA A 453 29.83 15.35 0.29
C ALA A 453 30.98 15.85 -0.59
N GLN A 454 31.88 16.68 -0.02
CA GLN A 454 33.07 17.17 -0.72
C GLN A 454 33.98 16.02 -1.17
N GLN A 455 34.17 15.00 -0.34
CA GLN A 455 34.95 13.81 -0.71
C GLN A 455 34.30 13.00 -1.84
N LEU A 456 32.96 13.06 -1.98
CA LEU A 456 32.23 12.44 -3.08
C LEU A 456 32.09 13.36 -4.31
N GLY A 457 32.67 14.56 -4.27
CA GLY A 457 32.72 15.48 -5.41
C GLY A 457 31.44 16.29 -5.63
N PHE A 458 30.61 16.50 -4.60
CA PHE A 458 29.45 17.38 -4.69
C PHE A 458 29.31 18.31 -3.47
N THR A 459 28.57 19.40 -3.64
CA THR A 459 28.35 20.43 -2.62
C THR A 459 26.90 20.39 -2.15
N ILE A 460 26.70 20.36 -0.84
CA ILE A 460 25.37 20.48 -0.23
C ILE A 460 24.89 21.92 -0.37
N PRO A 461 23.66 22.18 -0.87
CA PRO A 461 23.17 23.53 -1.17
C PRO A 461 22.68 24.33 0.05
N TYR A 462 22.88 23.81 1.26
CA TYR A 462 22.52 24.44 2.53
C TYR A 462 23.75 24.52 3.41
N SER A 463 23.91 25.58 4.17
CA SER A 463 24.98 25.73 5.16
C SER A 463 24.76 24.84 6.39
N VAL A 464 25.84 24.64 7.16
CA VAL A 464 25.78 23.91 8.43
C VAL A 464 24.77 24.56 9.39
N ASP A 465 24.78 25.88 9.51
CA ASP A 465 23.84 26.62 10.38
C ASP A 465 22.37 26.43 9.96
N GLU A 466 22.11 26.43 8.65
CA GLU A 466 20.76 26.15 8.13
C GLU A 466 20.31 24.73 8.47
N LEU A 467 21.16 23.72 8.24
CA LEU A 467 20.84 22.33 8.57
C LEU A 467 20.67 22.11 10.07
N ASN A 468 21.46 22.79 10.91
CA ASN A 468 21.31 22.79 12.36
C ASN A 468 19.93 23.33 12.77
N ALA A 469 19.53 24.49 12.23
CA ALA A 469 18.24 25.11 12.51
C ALA A 469 17.06 24.25 12.04
N ILE A 470 17.16 23.69 10.82
CA ILE A 470 16.14 22.79 10.26
C ILE A 470 15.98 21.54 11.12
N THR A 471 17.08 20.95 11.57
CA THR A 471 17.06 19.74 12.40
C THR A 471 16.39 20.00 13.75
N ALA A 472 16.72 21.11 14.40
CA ALA A 472 16.08 21.51 15.66
C ALA A 472 14.57 21.74 15.49
N GLU A 473 14.17 22.45 14.43
CA GLU A 473 12.76 22.68 14.09
C GLU A 473 12.02 21.36 13.80
N LEU A 474 12.67 20.41 13.11
CA LEU A 474 12.09 19.11 12.80
C LEU A 474 11.82 18.26 14.06
N VAL A 475 12.77 18.25 15.00
CA VAL A 475 12.63 17.59 16.31
C VAL A 475 11.47 18.21 17.09
N PHE A 476 11.37 19.55 17.10
CA PHE A 476 10.29 20.28 17.74
C PHE A 476 8.92 19.96 17.12
N ARG A 477 8.77 20.05 15.79
CA ARG A 477 7.51 19.80 15.07
C ARG A 477 6.94 18.40 15.28
N ASN A 478 7.83 17.40 15.40
CA ASN A 478 7.43 16.02 15.65
C ASN A 478 7.26 15.70 17.15
N ASN A 479 7.45 16.69 18.04
CA ASN A 479 7.40 16.54 19.50
C ASN A 479 8.32 15.39 19.99
N LEU A 480 9.55 15.37 19.48
CA LEU A 480 10.52 14.31 19.76
C LEU A 480 11.39 14.66 20.96
N GLN A 481 11.56 13.69 21.86
CA GLN A 481 12.42 13.80 23.05
C GLN A 481 13.70 13.00 22.84
N ASP A 482 13.60 11.67 22.91
CA ASP A 482 14.66 10.75 22.52
C ASP A 482 14.42 10.27 21.09
N ALA A 483 15.30 10.69 20.18
CA ALA A 483 15.11 10.47 18.75
C ALA A 483 16.39 10.12 18.02
N TYR A 484 16.20 9.51 16.85
CA TYR A 484 17.24 9.32 15.86
C TYR A 484 16.94 10.25 14.69
N ILE A 485 17.96 10.96 14.23
CA ILE A 485 17.86 11.89 13.11
C ILE A 485 18.82 11.42 12.01
N ARG A 486 18.33 11.51 10.78
CA ARG A 486 18.98 11.04 9.57
C ARG A 486 18.95 12.14 8.50
N PRO A 487 19.92 13.07 8.51
CA PRO A 487 20.23 13.86 7.34
C PRO A 487 20.78 12.97 6.22
N ILE A 488 20.38 13.22 4.98
CA ILE A 488 20.90 12.58 3.78
C ILE A 488 20.97 13.60 2.65
N ALA A 489 22.08 13.60 1.91
CA ALA A 489 22.27 14.39 0.71
C ALA A 489 22.68 13.48 -0.47
N TRP A 490 22.11 13.70 -1.65
CA TRP A 490 22.31 12.80 -2.79
C TRP A 490 22.20 13.51 -4.16
N CYS A 491 22.83 12.93 -5.18
CA CYS A 491 22.70 13.39 -6.57
C CYS A 491 21.44 12.83 -7.24
N GLY A 492 20.67 13.71 -7.90
CA GLY A 492 19.39 13.47 -8.57
C GLY A 492 19.48 12.70 -9.90
N GLU A 493 18.40 12.74 -10.68
CA GLU A 493 18.15 11.91 -11.87
C GLU A 493 18.56 12.53 -13.21
N GLU A 494 19.20 13.70 -13.22
CA GLU A 494 19.45 14.46 -14.46
C GLU A 494 20.32 13.70 -15.48
N THR A 495 21.10 12.73 -15.02
CA THR A 495 21.90 11.88 -15.90
C THR A 495 22.00 10.46 -15.37
N MET A 496 22.05 9.50 -16.29
CA MET A 496 22.40 8.11 -16.03
C MET A 496 23.87 7.79 -16.35
N SER A 497 24.67 8.82 -16.66
CA SER A 497 26.13 8.71 -16.69
C SER A 497 26.68 8.33 -15.32
N VAL A 498 27.84 7.67 -15.29
CA VAL A 498 28.56 7.36 -14.03
C VAL A 498 29.04 8.63 -13.32
N ALA A 499 29.25 9.73 -14.06
CA ALA A 499 29.68 10.99 -13.49
C ALA A 499 28.47 11.84 -13.04
N SER A 500 28.46 12.28 -11.78
CA SER A 500 27.32 12.98 -11.17
C SER A 500 27.38 14.51 -11.19
N HIS A 501 28.37 15.11 -11.85
CA HIS A 501 28.62 16.57 -11.78
C HIS A 501 27.48 17.43 -12.36
N SER A 502 26.65 16.86 -13.24
CA SER A 502 25.48 17.53 -13.80
C SER A 502 24.20 17.30 -12.99
N CYS A 503 24.23 16.42 -12.00
CA CYS A 503 23.07 16.14 -11.16
C CYS A 503 22.81 17.27 -10.18
N LYS A 504 21.55 17.56 -9.91
CA LYS A 504 21.17 18.40 -8.79
C LYS A 504 21.42 17.64 -7.49
N VAL A 505 21.90 18.35 -6.47
CA VAL A 505 22.04 17.80 -5.13
C VAL A 505 20.76 18.05 -4.35
N HIS A 506 20.16 16.98 -3.85
CA HIS A 506 18.98 16.98 -3.00
C HIS A 506 19.36 16.71 -1.55
N VAL A 507 18.57 17.19 -0.61
CA VAL A 507 18.79 17.00 0.84
C VAL A 507 17.46 16.71 1.53
N ALA A 508 17.48 15.72 2.42
CA ALA A 508 16.36 15.42 3.31
C ALA A 508 16.85 15.17 4.73
N ILE A 509 16.02 15.52 5.70
CA ILE A 509 16.25 15.23 7.11
C ILE A 509 14.99 14.53 7.63
N VAL A 510 15.19 13.33 8.18
CA VAL A 510 14.15 12.50 8.77
C VAL A 510 14.46 12.30 10.24
N ALA A 511 13.46 12.46 11.11
CA ALA A 511 13.60 12.24 12.55
C ALA A 511 12.48 11.34 13.05
N TRP A 512 12.80 10.41 13.95
CA TRP A 512 11.80 9.51 14.54
C TRP A 512 12.13 9.17 15.98
N GLN A 513 11.08 8.82 16.73
CA GLN A 513 11.27 8.38 18.11
C GLN A 513 12.14 7.13 18.13
N TRP A 514 13.22 7.21 18.89
CA TRP A 514 14.18 6.13 19.03
C TRP A 514 14.19 5.72 20.48
N ARG A 515 13.54 4.59 20.76
CA ARG A 515 13.73 3.91 22.04
C ARG A 515 15.20 3.51 22.09
N SER A 516 15.86 3.82 23.20
CA SER A 516 17.25 3.40 23.42
C SER A 516 17.39 1.94 22.99
N TYR A 517 18.48 1.61 22.30
CA TYR A 517 18.88 0.22 22.01
C TYR A 517 18.84 -0.66 23.29
N PHE A 518 18.85 0.00 24.46
CA PHE A 518 19.01 -0.56 25.80
C PHE A 518 17.82 -0.29 26.74
N SER A 519 16.58 -0.14 26.25
CA SER A 519 15.43 -0.27 27.15
C SER A 519 15.29 -1.68 27.74
N ASP A 520 16.04 -2.66 27.20
CA ASP A 520 16.27 -3.97 27.80
C ASP A 520 17.53 -3.93 28.70
N ASP A 521 17.32 -3.83 30.01
CA ASP A 521 18.33 -4.06 31.06
C ASP A 521 19.15 -5.36 30.85
N GLN A 522 18.60 -6.31 30.09
CA GLN A 522 19.25 -7.57 29.76
C GLN A 522 20.45 -7.40 28.83
N ILE A 523 20.44 -6.50 27.85
CA ILE A 523 21.55 -6.37 26.89
C ILE A 523 22.77 -5.72 27.56
N MET A 524 22.55 -4.69 28.39
CA MET A 524 23.63 -4.05 29.16
C MET A 524 24.30 -5.01 30.15
N LYS A 525 23.55 -6.01 30.65
CA LYS A 525 24.08 -7.06 31.52
C LYS A 525 24.70 -8.25 30.75
N LYS A 526 24.12 -8.63 29.61
CA LYS A 526 24.51 -9.83 28.84
C LYS A 526 25.56 -9.58 27.76
N GLY A 527 25.73 -8.34 27.30
CA GLY A 527 26.62 -7.96 26.21
C GLY A 527 26.14 -8.44 24.82
N LEU A 528 26.61 -7.72 23.79
CA LEU A 528 26.35 -8.04 22.39
C LEU A 528 27.21 -9.22 21.92
N LYS A 529 26.70 -9.92 20.92
CA LYS A 529 27.40 -11.04 20.24
C LYS A 529 27.79 -10.58 18.85
N LEU A 530 29.08 -10.67 18.51
CA LEU A 530 29.60 -10.32 17.20
C LEU A 530 30.04 -11.57 16.44
N MET A 531 29.73 -11.62 15.16
CA MET A 531 30.28 -12.60 14.23
C MET A 531 31.56 -12.04 13.58
N TRP A 532 32.47 -12.90 13.13
CA TRP A 532 33.51 -12.45 12.20
C TRP A 532 32.88 -12.18 10.82
N ALA A 533 33.10 -10.99 10.26
CA ALA A 533 32.59 -10.65 8.94
C ALA A 533 33.37 -11.38 7.83
N ASP A 534 32.66 -11.77 6.77
CA ASP A 534 33.30 -12.31 5.55
C ASP A 534 33.97 -11.19 4.73
N TRP A 535 33.41 -9.99 4.79
CA TRP A 535 33.88 -8.82 4.05
C TRP A 535 34.83 -7.98 4.90
N ILE A 536 35.80 -7.36 4.24
CA ILE A 536 36.79 -6.46 4.87
C ILE A 536 36.57 -5.01 4.42
N ARG A 537 36.96 -4.05 5.26
CA ARG A 537 36.93 -2.61 4.93
C ARG A 537 37.93 -2.31 3.82
N PRO A 538 37.55 -1.51 2.81
CA PRO A 538 38.38 -1.28 1.63
C PRO A 538 39.62 -0.42 1.97
N SER A 539 40.60 -0.45 1.06
CA SER A 539 41.75 0.45 1.15
C SER A 539 41.34 1.89 0.85
N PRO A 540 41.94 2.89 1.53
CA PRO A 540 41.79 4.31 1.16
C PRO A 540 42.16 4.60 -0.30
N ALA A 541 42.98 3.76 -0.93
CA ALA A 541 43.34 3.86 -2.34
C ALA A 541 42.21 3.42 -3.30
N THR A 542 41.17 2.76 -2.78
CA THR A 542 40.09 2.14 -3.58
C THR A 542 38.71 2.72 -3.29
N ALA A 543 38.54 3.44 -2.18
CA ALA A 543 37.26 4.01 -1.78
C ALA A 543 37.44 5.24 -0.86
N PRO A 544 36.46 6.17 -0.80
CA PRO A 544 36.51 7.36 0.06
C PRO A 544 36.20 7.01 1.53
N VAL A 545 37.03 6.18 2.16
CA VAL A 545 36.79 5.53 3.46
C VAL A 545 36.54 6.46 4.65
N SER A 546 36.93 7.73 4.55
CA SER A 546 36.67 8.75 5.56
C SER A 546 35.33 9.47 5.41
N ALA A 547 34.60 9.23 4.31
CA ALA A 547 33.28 9.79 4.07
C ALA A 547 32.19 8.89 4.63
N LYS A 548 31.13 9.46 5.19
CA LYS A 548 29.95 8.69 5.64
C LYS A 548 29.00 8.47 4.45
N ALA A 549 29.48 7.71 3.48
CA ALA A 549 28.86 7.50 2.18
C ALA A 549 28.07 6.18 2.09
N ALA A 550 26.95 6.18 1.37
CA ALA A 550 26.10 5.01 1.18
C ALA A 550 26.86 3.80 0.59
N GLY A 551 27.76 4.04 -0.39
CA GLY A 551 28.51 2.97 -1.05
C GLY A 551 29.41 2.14 -0.13
N LEU A 552 29.81 2.69 1.03
CA LEU A 552 30.66 1.99 2.01
C LEU A 552 29.87 1.08 2.96
N TYR A 553 28.53 1.17 2.95
CA TYR A 553 27.67 0.40 3.86
C TYR A 553 27.16 -0.90 3.24
N MET A 554 27.27 -1.09 1.92
CA MET A 554 26.81 -2.31 1.25
C MET A 554 27.44 -3.59 1.85
N ILE A 555 28.77 -3.61 2.02
CA ILE A 555 29.48 -4.74 2.66
C ILE A 555 29.12 -4.89 4.15
N GLY A 556 28.79 -3.78 4.81
CA GLY A 556 28.30 -3.77 6.19
C GLY A 556 26.92 -4.42 6.29
N SER A 557 26.00 -4.08 5.39
CA SER A 557 24.67 -4.68 5.30
C SER A 557 24.73 -6.18 5.03
N LEU A 558 25.57 -6.64 4.10
CA LEU A 558 25.78 -8.07 3.85
C LEU A 558 26.28 -8.80 5.11
N SER A 559 27.25 -8.21 5.80
CA SER A 559 27.83 -8.79 7.02
C SER A 559 26.83 -8.80 8.20
N LYS A 560 26.03 -7.74 8.35
CA LYS A 560 24.99 -7.62 9.38
C LYS A 560 23.89 -8.67 9.16
N ASN A 561 23.39 -8.80 7.93
CA ASN A 561 22.37 -9.78 7.58
C ASN A 561 22.83 -11.21 7.93
N LYS A 562 24.06 -11.57 7.59
CA LYS A 562 24.62 -12.89 7.89
C LYS A 562 24.79 -13.10 9.40
N ALA A 563 25.23 -12.08 10.14
CA ALA A 563 25.35 -12.15 11.60
C ALA A 563 23.99 -12.42 12.26
N GLU A 564 22.95 -11.66 11.89
CA GLU A 564 21.60 -11.81 12.43
C GLU A 564 21.00 -13.19 12.11
N GLN A 565 21.18 -13.66 10.88
CA GLN A 565 20.77 -15.02 10.47
C GLN A 565 21.47 -16.12 11.28
N SER A 566 22.69 -15.85 11.75
CA SER A 566 23.50 -16.76 12.55
C SER A 566 23.31 -16.59 14.06
N GLY A 567 22.35 -15.76 14.50
CA GLY A 567 22.05 -15.52 15.91
C GLY A 567 23.03 -14.57 16.62
N PHE A 568 23.84 -13.83 15.86
CA PHE A 568 24.68 -12.74 16.37
C PHE A 568 23.98 -11.39 16.19
N HIS A 569 24.40 -10.40 16.96
CA HIS A 569 23.83 -9.05 16.93
C HIS A 569 24.49 -8.18 15.86
N ASP A 570 25.77 -8.35 15.57
CA ASP A 570 26.51 -7.57 14.57
C ASP A 570 27.73 -8.37 14.06
N ALA A 571 28.54 -7.80 13.16
CA ALA A 571 29.76 -8.41 12.66
C ALA A 571 30.98 -7.49 12.86
N LEU A 572 32.08 -8.06 13.34
CA LEU A 572 33.39 -7.41 13.43
C LEU A 572 34.15 -7.59 12.11
N MET A 573 34.57 -6.48 11.51
CA MET A 573 35.20 -6.43 10.20
C MET A 573 36.71 -6.18 10.34
N LEU A 574 37.47 -6.80 9.44
CA LEU A 574 38.90 -6.52 9.28
C LEU A 574 39.09 -5.37 8.27
N ASP A 575 40.27 -4.76 8.26
CA ASP A 575 40.70 -3.88 7.20
C ASP A 575 41.35 -4.66 6.03
N TYR A 576 41.66 -3.93 4.96
CA TYR A 576 42.34 -4.45 3.78
C TYR A 576 43.73 -5.06 4.03
N ARG A 577 44.31 -4.88 5.23
CA ARG A 577 45.61 -5.42 5.65
C ARG A 577 45.46 -6.63 6.59
N GLY A 578 44.25 -6.94 7.05
CA GLY A 578 43.94 -8.02 7.98
C GLY A 578 43.90 -7.62 9.46
N TYR A 579 43.99 -6.33 9.80
CA TYR A 579 43.83 -5.84 11.17
C TYR A 579 42.35 -5.62 11.51
N ILE A 580 42.01 -5.56 12.80
CA ILE A 580 40.66 -5.15 13.23
C ILE A 580 40.38 -3.72 12.75
N ALA A 581 39.24 -3.50 12.10
CA ALA A 581 38.78 -2.17 11.67
C ALA A 581 37.66 -1.64 12.57
N GLU A 582 36.45 -2.12 12.36
CA GLU A 582 35.23 -1.70 13.06
C GLU A 582 34.12 -2.76 12.86
N CYS A 583 32.97 -2.57 13.50
CA CYS A 583 31.76 -3.34 13.19
C CYS A 583 31.05 -2.78 11.96
N THR A 584 29.89 -3.33 11.60
CA THR A 584 29.15 -2.90 10.39
C THR A 584 28.73 -1.42 10.42
N GLY A 585 28.48 -0.86 11.60
CA GLY A 585 28.14 0.56 11.80
C GLY A 585 28.61 1.17 13.14
N ALA A 586 29.54 0.53 13.84
CA ALA A 586 30.03 0.95 15.16
C ALA A 586 31.54 0.71 15.28
N ASN A 587 32.25 1.57 16.01
CA ASN A 587 33.68 1.47 16.24
C ASN A 587 34.02 0.47 17.37
N PHE A 588 35.16 -0.21 17.25
CA PHE A 588 35.59 -1.27 18.16
C PHE A 588 36.56 -0.78 19.23
N PHE A 589 36.41 -1.30 20.45
CA PHE A 589 37.29 -1.09 21.58
C PHE A 589 37.53 -2.40 22.34
N MET A 590 38.76 -2.61 22.80
CA MET A 590 39.10 -3.69 23.74
C MET A 590 39.91 -3.14 24.91
N VAL A 591 39.75 -3.75 26.07
CA VAL A 591 40.54 -3.45 27.27
C VAL A 591 41.55 -4.56 27.47
N LYS A 592 42.80 -4.19 27.72
CA LYS A 592 43.84 -5.13 28.13
C LYS A 592 44.73 -4.52 29.21
N ASP A 593 44.88 -5.21 30.34
CA ASP A 593 45.75 -4.81 31.45
C ASP A 593 45.47 -3.37 31.93
N GLY A 594 44.18 -3.00 31.97
CA GLY A 594 43.71 -1.67 32.37
C GLY A 594 43.83 -0.58 31.30
N VAL A 595 44.27 -0.91 30.08
CA VAL A 595 44.44 0.02 28.97
C VAL A 595 43.39 -0.22 27.90
N ILE A 596 42.76 0.85 27.41
CA ILE A 596 41.84 0.79 26.27
C ILE A 596 42.65 0.82 24.98
N HIS A 597 42.42 -0.16 24.11
CA HIS A 597 42.95 -0.21 22.75
C HIS A 597 41.81 -0.09 21.74
N THR A 598 42.02 0.72 20.71
CA THR A 598 41.08 0.86 19.59
C THR A 598 41.85 1.01 18.27
N PRO A 599 41.31 0.51 17.14
CA PRO A 599 41.96 0.63 15.85
C PRO A 599 42.21 2.08 15.43
N ILE A 600 43.32 2.34 14.74
CA ILE A 600 43.56 3.64 14.07
C ILE A 600 42.51 3.79 12.96
N ALA A 601 41.79 4.92 12.95
CA ALA A 601 40.77 5.22 11.95
C ALA A 601 41.39 5.74 10.63
N ASP A 602 42.18 4.89 9.98
CA ASP A 602 42.87 5.18 8.71
C ASP A 602 42.18 4.55 7.48
N CYS A 603 41.22 3.64 7.68
CA CYS A 603 40.45 2.96 6.62
C CYS A 603 38.94 2.88 6.89
N PHE A 604 38.46 3.66 7.85
CA PHE A 604 37.05 3.78 8.21
C PHE A 604 36.77 5.13 8.88
N LEU A 605 35.52 5.39 9.25
CA LEU A 605 35.09 6.65 9.84
C LEU A 605 35.70 6.86 11.23
N LYS A 606 36.25 8.06 11.46
CA LYS A 606 36.79 8.48 12.76
C LYS A 606 35.79 8.42 13.91
N GLY A 607 34.49 8.53 13.63
CA GLY A 607 33.40 8.47 14.60
C GLY A 607 33.36 9.67 15.56
N ILE A 608 32.24 10.41 15.62
CA ILE A 608 32.06 11.49 16.61
C ILE A 608 31.92 10.88 18.01
N THR A 609 31.09 9.84 18.16
CA THR A 609 30.96 9.09 19.42
C THR A 609 32.28 8.46 19.85
N ARG A 610 33.04 7.83 18.92
CA ARG A 610 34.38 7.28 19.21
C ARG A 610 35.32 8.33 19.81
N GLN A 611 35.39 9.51 19.21
CA GLN A 611 36.21 10.61 19.73
C GLN A 611 35.74 11.07 21.13
N THR A 612 34.43 11.15 21.35
CA THR A 612 33.86 11.43 22.67
C THR A 612 34.26 10.36 23.69
N ILE A 613 34.22 9.08 23.34
CA ILE A 613 34.64 8.00 24.25
C ILE A 613 36.13 8.07 24.58
N ILE A 614 36.98 8.39 23.61
CA ILE A 614 38.42 8.57 23.85
C ILE A 614 38.68 9.75 24.80
N ALA A 615 37.92 10.85 24.65
CA ALA A 615 37.99 12.00 25.56
C ALA A 615 37.55 11.62 26.98
N LEU A 616 36.39 10.98 27.13
CA LEU A 616 35.87 10.52 28.43
C LEU A 616 36.84 9.55 29.12
N ALA A 617 37.43 8.60 28.38
CA ALA A 617 38.43 7.70 28.95
C ALA A 617 39.63 8.45 29.53
N ARG A 618 40.12 9.49 28.84
CA ARG A 618 41.23 10.33 29.32
C ARG A 618 40.85 11.15 30.55
N GLU A 619 39.63 11.70 30.59
CA GLU A 619 39.09 12.41 31.76
C GLU A 619 39.00 11.51 32.99
N HIS A 620 38.67 10.22 32.78
CA HIS A 620 38.66 9.20 33.83
C HIS A 620 40.03 8.56 34.10
N HIS A 621 41.12 9.14 33.59
CA HIS A 621 42.50 8.65 33.74
C HIS A 621 42.74 7.21 33.26
N ILE A 622 41.93 6.74 32.29
CA ILE A 622 42.09 5.44 31.65
C ILE A 622 42.99 5.63 30.40
N PRO A 623 44.16 4.98 30.31
CA PRO A 623 45.03 5.11 29.14
C PRO A 623 44.34 4.58 27.88
N VAL A 624 44.43 5.33 26.79
CA VAL A 624 43.90 4.94 25.48
C VAL A 624 45.03 4.89 24.45
N ILE A 625 45.16 3.75 23.78
CA ILE A 625 46.13 3.53 22.71
C ILE A 625 45.40 3.24 21.41
N GLU A 626 45.52 4.17 20.46
CA GLU A 626 45.10 3.96 19.08
C GLU A 626 46.22 3.22 18.33
N ARG A 627 45.97 1.99 17.88
CA ARG A 627 46.97 1.14 17.20
C ARG A 627 46.34 0.18 16.20
N HIS A 628 47.14 -0.41 15.33
CA HIS A 628 46.69 -1.60 14.59
C HIS A 628 46.59 -2.79 15.54
N ILE A 629 45.47 -3.52 15.46
CA ILE A 629 45.15 -4.65 16.34
C ILE A 629 45.03 -5.90 15.48
N GLN A 630 45.78 -6.94 15.80
CA GLN A 630 45.72 -8.22 15.10
C GLN A 630 44.50 -9.03 15.58
N PRO A 631 43.84 -9.82 14.72
CA PRO A 631 42.65 -10.59 15.11
C PRO A 631 42.87 -11.54 16.29
N ASN A 632 44.07 -12.12 16.40
CA ASN A 632 44.43 -13.02 17.48
C ASN A 632 44.59 -12.32 18.85
N GLU A 633 44.85 -11.02 18.89
CA GLU A 633 44.97 -10.26 20.14
C GLU A 633 43.61 -10.10 20.83
N VAL A 634 42.52 -10.07 20.05
CA VAL A 634 41.16 -9.90 20.56
C VAL A 634 40.80 -11.01 21.54
N ASN A 635 41.28 -12.24 21.30
CA ASN A 635 41.01 -13.40 22.17
C ASN A 635 41.60 -13.26 23.58
N ASN A 636 42.59 -12.37 23.76
CA ASN A 636 43.25 -12.13 25.05
C ASN A 636 42.74 -10.85 25.73
N ALA A 637 41.73 -10.18 25.18
CA ALA A 637 41.12 -8.99 25.78
C ALA A 637 40.42 -9.31 27.11
N ASP A 638 40.51 -8.40 28.07
CA ASP A 638 39.84 -8.54 29.35
C ASP A 638 38.36 -8.12 29.26
N GLU A 639 38.08 -7.10 28.45
CA GLU A 639 36.75 -6.56 28.18
C GLU A 639 36.68 -6.08 26.72
N VAL A 640 35.50 -6.10 26.11
CA VAL A 640 35.28 -5.58 24.76
C VAL A 640 34.00 -4.77 24.74
N PHE A 641 34.00 -3.65 24.03
CA PHE A 641 32.80 -2.86 23.79
C PHE A 641 32.85 -2.18 22.42
N ILE A 642 31.68 -1.76 21.93
CA ILE A 642 31.54 -1.02 20.68
C ILE A 642 30.81 0.29 20.91
N THR A 643 31.00 1.24 20.00
CA THR A 643 30.34 2.55 20.09
C THR A 643 29.92 3.12 18.75
N GLY A 644 28.82 3.88 18.74
CA GLY A 644 28.32 4.60 17.58
C GLY A 644 27.04 5.35 17.93
N SER A 645 26.56 6.25 17.07
CA SER A 645 25.39 7.08 17.41
C SER A 645 24.15 6.23 17.76
N ALA A 646 23.87 5.15 17.03
CA ALA A 646 22.69 4.32 17.28
C ALA A 646 22.84 3.39 18.49
N VAL A 647 24.04 2.87 18.71
CA VAL A 647 24.36 1.84 19.72
C VAL A 647 24.97 2.42 20.99
N GLU A 648 25.19 3.74 21.03
CA GLU A 648 25.80 4.47 22.14
C GLU A 648 27.12 3.82 22.59
N VAL A 649 27.19 3.27 23.81
CA VAL A 649 28.30 2.42 24.27
C VAL A 649 27.71 1.06 24.67
N ALA A 650 28.17 0.00 24.02
CA ALA A 650 27.60 -1.33 24.20
C ALA A 650 28.67 -2.36 24.55
N PRO A 651 28.54 -3.08 25.67
CA PRO A 651 29.46 -4.16 25.98
C PRO A 651 29.30 -5.31 24.99
N VAL A 652 30.38 -6.04 24.72
CA VAL A 652 30.40 -7.24 23.89
C VAL A 652 30.74 -8.43 24.76
N SER A 653 29.91 -9.46 24.73
CA SER A 653 30.11 -10.70 25.49
C SER A 653 30.62 -11.86 24.65
N GLN A 654 30.56 -11.75 23.32
CA GLN A 654 31.00 -12.81 22.43
C GLN A 654 31.51 -12.27 21.10
N ILE A 655 32.63 -12.80 20.60
CA ILE A 655 33.09 -12.64 19.22
C ILE A 655 33.41 -14.01 18.63
N GLY A 656 32.64 -14.45 17.64
CA GLY A 656 32.72 -15.80 17.10
C GLY A 656 32.57 -16.84 18.22
N THR A 657 33.62 -17.62 18.47
CA THR A 657 33.65 -18.66 19.52
C THR A 657 34.23 -18.17 20.85
N HIS A 658 34.69 -16.93 20.94
CA HIS A 658 35.34 -16.37 22.14
C HIS A 658 34.36 -15.55 22.96
N PHE A 659 34.49 -15.61 24.28
CA PHE A 659 33.59 -14.94 25.24
C PHE A 659 34.36 -13.92 26.08
N PHE A 660 33.68 -12.84 26.42
CA PHE A 660 34.22 -11.71 27.17
C PHE A 660 33.29 -11.37 28.34
N LYS A 661 33.88 -10.84 29.41
CA LYS A 661 33.12 -10.27 30.52
C LYS A 661 32.82 -8.80 30.26
N VAL A 662 31.68 -8.35 30.76
CA VAL A 662 31.43 -6.92 30.94
C VAL A 662 32.16 -6.50 32.21
N GLY A 663 33.29 -5.81 32.07
CA GLY A 663 34.11 -5.42 33.23
C GLY A 663 33.98 -3.94 33.61
N ALA A 664 34.81 -3.53 34.56
CA ALA A 664 34.67 -2.26 35.25
C ALA A 664 34.97 -1.07 34.35
N ILE A 665 35.95 -1.17 33.45
CA ILE A 665 36.30 -0.07 32.55
C ILE A 665 35.15 0.20 31.57
N THR A 666 34.56 -0.85 31.03
CA THR A 666 33.40 -0.73 30.13
C THR A 666 32.22 -0.06 30.84
N GLN A 667 31.94 -0.44 32.10
CA GLN A 667 30.88 0.18 32.90
C GLN A 667 31.14 1.66 33.19
N ILE A 668 32.39 2.03 33.56
CA ILE A 668 32.77 3.44 33.77
C ILE A 668 32.50 4.27 32.53
N ILE A 669 32.87 3.77 31.35
CA ILE A 669 32.66 4.48 30.08
C ILE A 669 31.17 4.60 29.74
N ILE A 670 30.37 3.55 29.98
CA ILE A 670 28.91 3.57 29.80
C ILE A 670 28.28 4.66 30.69
N GLU A 671 28.64 4.67 31.98
CA GLU A 671 28.12 5.64 32.95
C GLU A 671 28.53 7.08 32.59
N ALA A 672 29.80 7.29 32.24
CA ALA A 672 30.32 8.58 31.83
C ALA A 672 29.61 9.12 30.57
N TYR A 673 29.40 8.27 29.57
CA TYR A 673 28.67 8.65 28.36
C TYR A 673 27.20 8.96 28.65
N ASN A 674 26.54 8.13 29.47
CA ASN A 674 25.15 8.35 29.85
C ASN A 674 24.96 9.66 30.60
N ARG A 675 25.87 9.99 31.53
CA ARG A 675 25.89 11.28 32.23
C ARG A 675 26.00 12.43 31.25
N LEU A 676 27.00 12.38 30.36
CA LEU A 676 27.26 13.44 29.37
C LEU A 676 26.05 13.77 28.50
N VAL A 677 25.27 12.75 28.10
CA VAL A 677 24.19 12.94 27.11
C VAL A 677 22.79 13.08 27.74
N ARG A 678 22.62 12.83 29.04
CA ARG A 678 21.30 12.82 29.70
C ARG A 678 21.19 13.68 30.95
N GLU A 679 22.29 14.06 31.58
CA GLU A 679 22.28 14.98 32.72
C GLU A 679 22.44 16.42 32.21
N PRO A 680 21.66 17.38 32.73
CA PRO A 680 21.85 18.79 32.39
C PRO A 680 23.23 19.25 32.85
N GLU A 681 23.93 20.04 32.03
CA GLU A 681 25.16 20.72 32.45
C GLU A 681 24.90 21.44 33.78
N GLU A 682 25.63 21.08 34.83
CA GLU A 682 25.67 21.89 36.03
C GLU A 682 26.14 23.28 35.62
N VAL A 683 25.30 24.29 35.82
CA VAL A 683 25.67 25.69 35.67
C VAL A 683 26.77 25.96 36.69
N SER A 684 28.03 25.90 36.25
CA SER A 684 29.15 26.39 37.03
C SER A 684 28.98 27.90 37.19
N CYS A 685 28.64 28.35 38.40
CA CYS A 685 28.59 29.75 38.80
C CYS A 685 29.92 30.49 38.58
#